data_AF-A0A7V8VE02-F1
#
_entry.id   AF-A0A7V8VE02-F1
#
_cell.length_a   1.000
_cell.length_b   1.000
_cell.length_c   1.000
_cell.angle_alpha   90.00
_cell.angle_beta   90.00
_cell.angle_gamma   90.00
#
_symmetry.space_group_name_H-M   'P 1'
#
loop_
_entity.id
_entity.type
_entity.pdbx_description
1 polymer ?
#
loop_
_entity_poly.entity_id
_entity_poly.type
_entity_poly.pdbx_seq_one_letter_code
_entity_poly.pdbx_strand_id
1 'polypeptide(L)'
;MPRLTLRTLLAYLDDTLEPEEARDLGLKIAENPEVQQLIERIKRVTRRRGLGAPPPISDEDEVSDPNTVAEYLDNRLDSESIKEFEAACLKSDALLAEVAACHQILTLVLTEPVRVPPPAYQRMYRLLPPPLANHQRKPGKAPTLTPVPPPAPDNLESEEADVALLLGLKRYDSSDTWRGQSMLLGAIAGCVILLAIAIWMALPSPPTSTARVIPGSGDLAKSSQTPTDSLPPAPDKIPETDSQSKTTTPPPPVEPGKGASPEEILPPPKKPAEKPDISAEKQPAPKDFTPVTPPEQARKVAGEWLRSNTPILLVTREPRPDAPWLKVDESNANLFTNDIIVALPGYKADLKLNHEVALHLWGNVPEQYAVPFETPLEVRLRLHPPSQNFHADLTLEAGRIYITCQKPDTHIRLRLNGENGEVWDCISREANTEMMVQVHKAFVPGTPFAVEGGEPPRVTAVWLVTRGQSEFRAPKRFKKFTASAGNLVSWDSISGQLSEPQPLPKGERRYERFPLLSAEQGKPLQAALAELADGLKEPQGLRVHLESRLQAPFLPGNILPTTLAIYSYAAITEGADVEVMAGHLFDVLSDRDRPYARRAAITAASAWLARDSQNTKIFRNVLTDKKQLPPEEADLILFLLRGYSSRQRPDAAAAAEQLVQWLNHPNLVVREAALGNLIAYFDPNIVNRKELIDIPLTQRDAETYKTYLANWNKWLEEFKSSLQSSPPKQ
;
A
#
# COMPACT_ATOMS: atom_id res chain seq x y z
N MET A 1 56.36 -2.71 -16.28
CA MET A 1 56.39 -3.28 -14.92
C MET A 1 55.31 -2.59 -14.11
N PRO A 2 54.33 -3.29 -13.53
CA PRO A 2 53.30 -2.64 -12.74
C PRO A 2 53.96 -2.00 -11.52
N ARG A 3 53.82 -0.68 -11.39
CA ARG A 3 54.23 0.06 -10.19
C ARG A 3 53.43 -0.48 -9.02
N LEU A 4 54.10 -0.88 -7.94
CA LEU A 4 53.45 -1.19 -6.66
C LEU A 4 52.74 0.08 -6.18
N THR A 5 51.41 0.08 -6.17
CA THR A 5 50.59 1.19 -5.66
C THR A 5 50.50 1.13 -4.13
N LEU A 6 50.22 2.26 -3.49
CA LEU A 6 50.10 2.33 -2.03
C LEU A 6 48.96 1.42 -1.55
N ARG A 7 47.86 1.34 -2.29
CA ARG A 7 46.72 0.45 -2.00
C ARG A 7 47.11 -1.02 -1.94
N THR A 8 47.89 -1.50 -2.91
CA THR A 8 48.35 -2.90 -2.93
C THR A 8 49.28 -3.22 -1.74
N LEU A 9 50.07 -2.23 -1.30
CA LEU A 9 50.88 -2.38 -0.08
C LEU A 9 50.04 -2.42 1.20
N LEU A 10 48.97 -1.62 1.30
CA LEU A 10 48.05 -1.65 2.43
C LEU A 10 47.27 -2.98 2.49
N ALA A 11 46.81 -3.48 1.33
CA ALA A 11 46.16 -4.77 1.23
C ALA A 11 47.07 -5.94 1.67
N TYR A 12 48.37 -5.86 1.35
CA TYR A 12 49.37 -6.82 1.85
C TYR A 12 49.61 -6.69 3.36
N LEU A 13 49.55 -5.49 3.93
CA LEU A 13 49.79 -5.28 5.37
C LEU A 13 48.62 -5.73 6.25
N ASP A 14 47.40 -5.68 5.72
CA ASP A 14 46.17 -6.05 6.42
C ASP A 14 45.65 -7.45 6.04
N ASP A 15 46.46 -8.28 5.37
CA ASP A 15 46.16 -9.66 4.97
C ASP A 15 44.85 -9.81 4.16
N THR A 16 44.55 -8.87 3.27
CA THR A 16 43.33 -8.89 2.42
C THR A 16 43.54 -9.43 1.00
N LEU A 17 44.77 -9.82 0.65
CA LEU A 17 45.13 -10.34 -0.67
C LEU A 17 45.03 -11.87 -0.75
N GLU A 18 44.81 -12.37 -1.97
CA GLU A 18 44.83 -13.82 -2.22
C GLU A 18 46.21 -14.43 -1.91
N PRO A 19 46.27 -15.69 -1.45
CA PRO A 19 47.53 -16.31 -0.99
C PRO A 19 48.64 -16.38 -2.05
N GLU A 20 48.29 -16.47 -3.32
CA GLU A 20 49.25 -16.47 -4.44
C GLU A 20 49.81 -15.06 -4.70
N GLU A 21 48.93 -14.05 -4.72
CA GLU A 21 49.32 -12.65 -4.92
C GLU A 21 50.17 -12.12 -3.75
N ALA A 22 49.85 -12.51 -2.52
CA ALA A 22 50.61 -12.15 -1.33
C ALA A 22 52.05 -12.71 -1.36
N ARG A 23 52.25 -13.93 -1.87
CA ARG A 23 53.58 -14.53 -2.03
C ARG A 23 54.40 -13.80 -3.08
N ASP A 24 53.81 -13.50 -4.24
CA ASP A 24 54.46 -12.78 -5.33
C ASP A 24 54.82 -11.34 -4.93
N LEU A 25 53.95 -10.68 -4.17
CA LEU A 25 54.22 -9.35 -3.62
C LEU A 25 55.29 -9.39 -2.53
N GLY A 26 55.29 -10.41 -1.66
CA GLY A 26 56.33 -10.62 -0.66
C GLY A 26 57.74 -10.72 -1.28
N LEU A 27 57.87 -11.44 -2.39
CA LEU A 27 59.12 -11.51 -3.16
C LEU A 27 59.54 -10.14 -3.72
N LYS A 28 58.60 -9.39 -4.31
CA LYS A 28 58.87 -8.04 -4.85
C LYS A 28 59.23 -7.02 -3.78
N ILE A 29 58.66 -7.15 -2.59
CA ILE A 29 59.01 -6.33 -1.41
C ILE A 29 60.42 -6.69 -0.92
N ALA A 30 60.79 -7.98 -0.95
CA ALA A 30 62.14 -8.40 -0.57
C ALA A 30 63.22 -7.86 -1.52
N GLU A 31 62.91 -7.77 -2.82
CA GLU A 31 63.81 -7.25 -3.86
C GLU A 31 63.96 -5.71 -3.82
N ASN A 32 62.96 -4.98 -3.33
CA ASN A 32 62.95 -3.51 -3.35
C ASN A 32 63.15 -2.88 -1.94
N PRO A 33 64.34 -2.33 -1.63
CA PRO A 33 64.61 -1.73 -0.32
C PRO A 33 63.80 -0.46 -0.03
N GLU A 34 63.36 0.28 -1.06
CA GLU A 34 62.55 1.50 -0.87
C GLU A 34 61.16 1.16 -0.34
N VAL A 35 60.58 0.05 -0.81
CA VAL A 35 59.26 -0.43 -0.38
C VAL A 35 59.33 -0.95 1.06
N GLN A 36 60.43 -1.58 1.46
CA GLN A 36 60.65 -2.00 2.86
C GLN A 36 60.67 -0.79 3.81
N GLN A 37 61.39 0.26 3.43
CA GLN A 37 61.43 1.51 4.21
C GLN A 37 60.05 2.17 4.30
N LEU A 38 59.25 2.12 3.22
CA LEU A 38 57.88 2.63 3.23
C LEU A 38 56.98 1.82 4.18
N ILE A 39 57.07 0.49 4.17
CA ILE A 39 56.32 -0.37 5.10
C ILE A 39 56.69 -0.08 6.55
N GLU A 40 57.98 0.07 6.85
CA GLU A 40 58.44 0.46 8.19
C GLU A 40 57.93 1.85 8.58
N ARG A 41 57.91 2.80 7.64
CA ARG A 41 57.35 4.14 7.85
C ARG A 41 55.86 4.08 8.16
N ILE A 42 55.07 3.32 7.39
CA ILE A 42 53.62 3.12 7.63
C ILE A 42 53.39 2.56 9.04
N LYS A 43 54.08 1.47 9.40
CA LYS A 43 53.98 0.85 10.74
C LYS A 43 54.39 1.79 11.87
N ARG A 44 55.37 2.67 11.65
CA ARG A 44 55.82 3.66 12.63
C ARG A 44 54.80 4.78 12.81
N VAL A 45 54.24 5.26 11.70
CA VAL A 45 53.31 6.39 11.66
C VAL A 45 51.96 6.01 12.27
N THR A 46 51.39 4.85 11.93
CA THR A 46 50.10 4.39 12.49
C THR A 46 50.13 4.16 14.01
N ARG A 47 51.31 3.91 14.60
CA ARG A 47 51.49 3.73 16.05
C ARG A 47 51.74 5.03 16.82
N ARG A 48 51.92 6.16 16.15
CA ARG A 48 52.33 7.44 16.77
C ARG A 48 51.11 8.19 17.33
N ARG A 49 50.91 8.12 18.66
CA ARG A 49 49.79 8.76 19.39
C ARG A 49 49.74 10.30 19.37
N GLY A 50 50.79 10.96 18.86
CA GLY A 50 50.90 12.43 18.83
C GLY A 50 50.68 13.04 17.44
N LEU A 51 50.23 12.25 16.45
CA LEU A 51 49.80 12.78 15.17
C LEU A 51 48.39 13.36 15.36
N GLY A 52 48.26 14.68 15.16
CA GLY A 52 46.96 15.32 15.06
C GLY A 52 46.30 15.01 13.71
N ALA A 53 45.03 15.38 13.55
CA ALA A 53 44.41 15.42 12.23
C ALA A 53 45.27 16.27 11.28
N PRO A 54 45.36 15.90 9.99
CA PRO A 54 46.04 16.75 9.02
C PRO A 54 45.44 18.17 9.10
N PRO A 55 46.25 19.23 9.23
CA PRO A 55 45.72 20.59 9.16
C PRO A 55 45.07 20.78 7.79
N PRO A 56 43.95 21.50 7.67
CA PRO A 56 43.42 21.87 6.36
C PRO A 56 44.49 22.72 5.67
N ILE A 57 45.17 22.14 4.68
CA ILE A 57 46.15 22.85 3.88
C ILE A 57 45.32 23.61 2.84
N SER A 58 44.94 24.85 3.14
CA SER A 58 44.17 25.77 2.28
C SER A 58 42.76 25.32 1.84
N ASP A 59 41.88 26.29 1.57
CA ASP A 59 40.49 26.07 1.11
C ASP A 59 40.39 25.52 -0.34
N GLU A 60 41.51 25.17 -0.96
CA GLU A 60 41.61 24.73 -2.37
C GLU A 60 42.22 23.32 -2.55
N ASP A 61 42.68 22.63 -1.50
CA ASP A 61 43.27 21.28 -1.64
C ASP A 61 42.22 20.16 -1.47
N GLU A 62 41.68 19.67 -2.59
CA GLU A 62 40.76 18.51 -2.66
C GLU A 62 41.37 17.20 -2.09
N VAL A 63 42.70 17.15 -1.95
CA VAL A 63 43.45 15.95 -1.57
C VAL A 63 43.31 15.58 -0.08
N SER A 64 42.98 16.55 0.79
CA SER A 64 42.77 16.31 2.21
C SER A 64 41.29 16.18 2.60
N ASP A 65 40.37 16.19 1.63
CA ASP A 65 38.93 15.96 1.88
C ASP A 65 38.70 14.48 2.27
N PRO A 66 38.04 14.21 3.41
CA PRO A 66 37.61 12.86 3.78
C PRO A 66 36.86 12.10 2.67
N ASN A 67 36.13 12.81 1.79
CA ASN A 67 35.46 12.16 0.66
C ASN A 67 36.46 11.58 -0.35
N THR A 68 37.54 12.31 -0.66
CA THR A 68 38.61 11.84 -1.56
C THR A 68 39.32 10.62 -0.99
N VAL A 69 39.55 10.59 0.33
CA VAL A 69 40.12 9.43 1.03
C VAL A 69 39.17 8.22 0.91
N ALA A 70 37.86 8.43 1.09
CA ALA A 70 36.86 7.38 0.94
C ALA A 70 36.78 6.86 -0.51
N GLU A 71 36.76 7.76 -1.50
CA GLU A 71 36.75 7.40 -2.92
C GLU A 71 38.00 6.63 -3.34
N TYR A 72 39.17 6.95 -2.77
CA TYR A 72 40.41 6.19 -2.97
C TYR A 72 40.31 4.77 -2.40
N LEU A 73 39.79 4.61 -1.17
CA LEU A 73 39.61 3.31 -0.52
C LEU A 73 38.53 2.45 -1.19
N ASP A 74 37.47 3.06 -1.74
CA ASP A 74 36.37 2.40 -2.45
C ASP A 74 36.65 2.16 -3.95
N ASN A 75 37.85 2.50 -4.45
CA ASN A 75 38.25 2.36 -5.85
C ASN A 75 37.40 3.18 -6.84
N ARG A 76 36.85 4.32 -6.42
CA ARG A 76 36.02 5.20 -7.27
C ARG A 76 36.79 6.39 -7.83
N LEU A 77 37.98 6.69 -7.30
CA LEU A 77 38.84 7.78 -7.74
C LEU A 77 39.43 7.53 -9.15
N ASP A 78 39.57 8.57 -9.96
CA ASP A 78 40.13 8.48 -11.31
C ASP A 78 41.65 8.24 -11.32
N SER A 79 42.17 7.74 -12.45
CA SER A 79 43.57 7.31 -12.55
C SER A 79 44.61 8.44 -12.53
N GLU A 80 44.20 9.69 -12.77
CA GLU A 80 45.08 10.86 -12.67
C GLU A 80 45.16 11.31 -11.21
N SER A 81 44.01 11.48 -10.55
CA SER A 81 43.91 11.85 -9.13
C SER A 81 44.50 10.80 -8.18
N ILE A 82 44.45 9.51 -8.52
CA ILE A 82 45.13 8.44 -7.75
C ILE A 82 46.63 8.71 -7.60
N LYS A 83 47.30 9.16 -8.66
CA LYS A 83 48.77 9.39 -8.62
C LYS A 83 49.10 10.62 -7.78
N GLU A 84 48.28 11.66 -7.88
CA GLU A 84 48.43 12.88 -7.10
C GLU A 84 48.18 12.62 -5.61
N PHE A 85 47.13 11.86 -5.30
CA PHE A 85 46.80 11.44 -3.95
C PHE A 85 47.87 10.55 -3.32
N GLU A 86 48.38 9.54 -4.04
CA GLU A 86 49.48 8.71 -3.56
C GLU A 86 50.77 9.52 -3.34
N ALA A 87 51.06 10.47 -4.23
CA ALA A 87 52.21 11.36 -4.06
C ALA A 87 52.06 12.27 -2.82
N ALA A 88 50.84 12.73 -2.52
CA ALA A 88 50.54 13.52 -1.33
C ALA A 88 50.66 12.68 -0.04
N CYS A 89 50.16 11.45 -0.05
CA CYS A 89 50.32 10.50 1.06
C CYS A 89 51.80 10.22 1.36
N LEU A 90 52.65 10.10 0.34
CA LEU A 90 54.08 9.89 0.55
C LEU A 90 54.80 11.13 1.11
N LYS A 91 54.28 12.34 0.87
CA LYS A 91 54.83 13.61 1.39
C LYS A 91 54.40 13.89 2.84
N SER A 92 53.18 13.53 3.23
CA SER A 92 52.61 13.84 4.55
C SER A 92 52.44 12.59 5.42
N ASP A 93 53.15 12.56 6.55
CA ASP A 93 52.99 11.48 7.54
C ASP A 93 51.57 11.44 8.13
N ALA A 94 50.85 12.56 8.21
CA ALA A 94 49.48 12.58 8.75
C ALA A 94 48.48 11.90 7.81
N LEU A 95 48.52 12.21 6.51
CA LEU A 95 47.67 11.57 5.50
C LEU A 95 47.99 10.08 5.34
N LEU A 96 49.27 9.72 5.36
CA LEU A 96 49.69 8.31 5.33
C LEU A 96 49.16 7.53 6.55
N ALA A 97 49.13 8.16 7.73
CA ALA A 97 48.56 7.57 8.93
C ALA A 97 47.06 7.32 8.79
N GLU A 98 46.35 8.32 8.28
CA GLU A 98 44.89 8.30 8.11
C GLU A 98 44.46 7.21 7.14
N VAL A 99 45.02 7.19 5.93
CA VAL A 99 44.67 6.19 4.91
C VAL A 99 44.99 4.77 5.40
N ALA A 100 46.15 4.57 6.03
CA ALA A 100 46.53 3.26 6.56
C ALA A 100 45.64 2.82 7.74
N ALA A 101 45.29 3.73 8.66
CA ALA A 101 44.43 3.42 9.79
C ALA A 101 42.98 3.16 9.34
N CYS A 102 42.46 3.93 8.38
CA CYS A 102 41.13 3.72 7.82
C CYS A 102 41.03 2.36 7.11
N HIS A 103 42.01 2.02 6.27
CA HIS A 103 42.06 0.70 5.62
C HIS A 103 42.09 -0.44 6.66
N GLN A 104 42.94 -0.33 7.70
CA GLN A 104 43.02 -1.33 8.77
C GLN A 104 41.70 -1.47 9.54
N ILE A 105 41.04 -0.35 9.89
CA ILE A 105 39.76 -0.36 10.59
C ILE A 105 38.67 -0.99 9.73
N LEU A 106 38.61 -0.66 8.43
CA LEU A 106 37.63 -1.24 7.51
C LEU A 106 37.79 -2.76 7.41
N THR A 107 39.02 -3.25 7.30
CA THR A 107 39.31 -4.70 7.30
C THR A 107 38.87 -5.37 8.60
N LEU A 108 39.13 -4.74 9.76
CA LEU A 108 38.71 -5.27 11.07
C LEU A 108 37.19 -5.29 11.22
N VAL A 109 36.49 -4.26 10.74
CA VAL A 109 35.01 -4.17 10.80
C VAL A 109 34.34 -5.20 9.91
N LEU A 110 34.94 -5.51 8.75
CA LEU A 110 34.43 -6.52 7.82
C LEU A 110 34.61 -7.94 8.35
N THR A 111 35.66 -8.19 9.14
CA THR A 111 35.99 -9.53 9.66
C THR A 111 35.38 -9.81 11.03
N GLU A 112 35.30 -8.81 11.92
CA GLU A 112 34.77 -8.96 13.27
C GLU A 112 33.74 -7.86 13.63
N PRO A 113 32.62 -8.21 14.29
CA PRO A 113 31.68 -7.20 14.77
C PRO A 113 32.32 -6.36 15.89
N VAL A 114 32.45 -5.04 15.65
CA VAL A 114 33.07 -4.11 16.60
C VAL A 114 32.28 -4.09 17.92
N ARG A 115 32.92 -4.58 18.99
CA ARG A 115 32.36 -4.53 20.34
C ARG A 115 32.64 -3.19 20.99
N VAL A 116 31.66 -2.29 20.96
CA VAL A 116 31.75 -0.99 21.65
C VAL A 116 31.45 -1.18 23.15
N PRO A 117 32.37 -0.82 24.06
CA PRO A 117 32.15 -0.99 25.49
C PRO A 117 31.03 -0.04 25.97
N PRO A 118 30.12 -0.49 26.87
CA PRO A 118 29.03 0.34 27.42
C PRO A 118 29.40 1.75 27.90
N PRO A 119 30.55 1.99 28.57
CA PRO A 119 30.94 3.36 28.96
C PRO A 119 31.23 4.29 27.78
N ALA A 120 31.55 3.78 26.59
CA ALA A 120 31.72 4.62 25.40
C ALA A 120 30.39 5.24 24.95
N TYR A 121 29.29 4.48 24.95
CA TYR A 121 27.95 5.00 24.67
C TYR A 121 27.54 6.10 25.66
N GLN A 122 27.87 5.92 26.95
CA GLN A 122 27.57 6.94 27.97
C GLN A 122 28.34 8.23 27.74
N ARG A 123 29.61 8.14 27.30
CA ARG A 123 30.40 9.33 26.93
C ARG A 123 29.82 10.01 25.70
N MET A 124 29.45 9.24 24.68
CA MET A 124 28.81 9.76 23.46
C MET A 124 27.52 10.53 23.76
N TYR A 125 26.64 9.96 24.59
CA TYR A 125 25.40 10.65 24.98
C TYR A 125 25.62 11.93 25.80
N ARG A 126 26.81 12.11 26.40
CA ARG A 126 27.16 13.33 27.15
C ARG A 126 27.82 14.41 26.28
N LEU A 127 28.21 14.12 25.04
CA LEU A 127 28.86 15.09 24.16
C LEU A 127 27.91 16.20 23.69
N LEU A 128 26.59 15.94 23.63
CA LEU A 128 25.59 16.91 23.21
C LEU A 128 24.82 17.47 24.41
N PRO A 129 24.51 18.78 24.43
CA PRO A 129 23.70 19.38 25.48
C PRO A 129 22.23 18.90 25.42
N PRO A 130 21.52 18.80 26.56
CA PRO A 130 20.06 18.60 26.57
C PRO A 130 19.39 19.78 25.86
N PRO A 131 18.35 19.60 25.01
CA PRO A 131 17.43 18.46 24.89
C PRO A 131 17.79 17.41 23.83
N LEU A 132 18.89 17.59 23.08
CA LEU A 132 19.25 16.73 21.93
C LEU A 132 19.80 15.36 22.34
N ALA A 133 20.30 15.21 23.57
CA ALA A 133 20.77 13.94 24.09
C ALA A 133 20.20 13.60 25.47
N ASN A 134 19.76 12.34 25.62
CA ASN A 134 19.30 11.81 26.90
C ASN A 134 20.47 11.24 27.70
N HIS A 135 21.02 12.05 28.61
CA HIS A 135 22.16 11.70 29.46
C HIS A 135 21.86 10.56 30.45
N GLN A 136 20.58 10.22 30.66
CA GLN A 136 20.13 9.17 31.59
C GLN A 136 19.87 7.82 30.90
N ARG A 137 20.02 7.73 29.57
CA ARG A 137 19.80 6.50 28.82
C ARG A 137 20.89 5.46 29.16
N LYS A 138 20.50 4.37 29.84
CA LYS A 138 21.37 3.20 29.99
C LYS A 138 21.52 2.53 28.61
N PRO A 139 22.75 2.23 28.15
CA PRO A 139 22.92 1.48 26.91
C PRO A 139 22.24 0.11 27.08
N GLY A 140 21.36 -0.23 26.14
CA GLY A 140 20.76 -1.56 26.09
C GLY A 140 21.85 -2.64 25.90
N LYS A 141 21.50 -3.90 26.15
CA LYS A 141 22.38 -5.04 25.84
C LYS A 141 22.80 -4.90 24.37
N ALA A 142 24.11 -4.87 24.11
CA ALA A 142 24.67 -4.60 22.79
C ALA A 142 23.96 -5.47 21.73
N PRO A 143 23.48 -4.90 20.61
CA PRO A 143 23.02 -5.71 19.51
C PRO A 143 24.22 -6.50 19.01
N THR A 144 24.15 -7.83 19.10
CA THR A 144 25.01 -8.69 18.31
C THR A 144 24.65 -8.38 16.86
N LEU A 145 25.51 -7.64 16.16
CA LEU A 145 25.43 -7.56 14.70
C LEU A 145 25.58 -9.00 14.21
N THR A 146 24.47 -9.59 13.77
CA THR A 146 24.48 -10.88 13.09
C THR A 146 25.39 -10.77 11.88
N PRO A 147 26.36 -11.69 11.67
CA PRO A 147 27.12 -11.71 10.43
C PRO A 147 26.14 -11.79 9.27
N VAL A 148 26.36 -10.99 8.23
CA VAL A 148 25.71 -11.22 6.93
C VAL A 148 26.07 -12.65 6.52
N PRO A 149 25.09 -13.53 6.25
CA PRO A 149 25.41 -14.89 5.81
C PRO A 149 26.20 -14.81 4.49
N PRO A 150 27.22 -15.65 4.28
CA PRO A 150 27.92 -15.68 3.00
C PRO A 150 26.92 -16.00 1.88
N PRO A 151 27.17 -15.49 0.65
CA PRO A 151 26.32 -15.83 -0.50
C PRO A 151 26.27 -17.35 -0.63
N ALA A 152 25.04 -17.89 -0.63
CA ALA A 152 24.82 -19.34 -0.70
C ALA A 152 25.44 -19.89 -2.00
N PRO A 153 26.14 -21.04 -1.95
CA PRO A 153 26.55 -21.73 -3.17
C PRO A 153 25.30 -22.22 -3.91
N ASP A 154 25.36 -22.15 -5.24
CA ASP A 154 24.30 -22.55 -6.15
C ASP A 154 23.76 -23.97 -5.86
N ASN A 155 22.44 -24.03 -5.63
CA ASN A 155 21.51 -25.09 -6.00
C ASN A 155 22.02 -26.54 -5.99
N LEU A 156 22.08 -27.18 -4.81
CA LEU A 156 21.88 -28.63 -4.66
C LEU A 156 21.16 -29.02 -3.35
N GLU A 157 21.17 -28.20 -2.29
CA GLU A 157 20.54 -28.54 -0.99
C GLU A 157 19.03 -28.28 -0.91
N SER A 158 18.45 -27.50 -1.83
CA SER A 158 17.03 -27.13 -1.80
C SER A 158 16.09 -28.26 -2.20
N GLU A 159 16.53 -29.22 -3.03
CA GLU A 159 15.66 -30.32 -3.47
C GLU A 159 15.44 -31.37 -2.36
N GLU A 160 16.45 -31.68 -1.54
CA GLU A 160 16.29 -32.61 -0.41
C GLU A 160 15.42 -32.02 0.71
N ALA A 161 15.46 -30.69 0.88
CA ALA A 161 14.68 -29.97 1.89
C ALA A 161 13.16 -30.02 1.65
N ASP A 162 12.74 -30.07 0.37
CA ASP A 162 11.34 -30.17 -0.02
C ASP A 162 10.79 -31.60 0.14
N VAL A 163 11.63 -32.62 -0.05
CA VAL A 163 11.24 -34.04 0.11
C VAL A 163 10.94 -34.38 1.58
N ALA A 164 11.74 -33.88 2.53
CA ALA A 164 11.53 -34.13 3.96
C ALA A 164 10.23 -33.47 4.51
N LEU A 165 9.86 -32.31 3.96
CA LEU A 165 8.65 -31.57 4.32
C LEU A 165 7.39 -32.19 3.68
N LEU A 166 7.49 -32.68 2.43
CA LEU A 166 6.43 -33.41 1.75
C LEU A 166 6.09 -34.75 2.43
N LEU A 167 7.07 -35.36 3.11
CA LEU A 167 6.88 -36.59 3.90
C LEU A 167 6.42 -36.35 5.34
N GLY A 168 6.21 -35.09 5.75
CA GLY A 168 5.68 -34.74 7.07
C GLY A 168 6.66 -34.96 8.24
N LEU A 169 7.97 -35.05 7.98
CA LEU A 169 8.98 -35.28 9.00
C LEU A 169 9.49 -33.94 9.56
N LYS A 170 9.65 -33.87 10.90
CA LYS A 170 10.18 -32.69 11.60
C LYS A 170 11.70 -32.63 11.45
N ARG A 171 12.25 -31.45 11.15
CA ARG A 171 13.70 -31.20 11.03
C ARG A 171 14.40 -31.50 12.36
N TYR A 172 15.51 -32.23 12.31
CA TYR A 172 16.49 -32.30 13.40
C TYR A 172 17.71 -31.49 12.98
N ASP A 173 18.00 -30.42 13.73
CA ASP A 173 19.20 -29.61 13.54
C ASP A 173 20.34 -30.16 14.42
N SER A 174 21.58 -29.93 14.00
CA SER A 174 22.83 -30.36 14.66
C SER A 174 23.03 -29.78 16.08
N SER A 175 22.18 -28.85 16.50
CA SER A 175 22.21 -28.19 17.81
C SER A 175 21.22 -28.75 18.83
N ASP A 176 20.47 -29.82 18.51
CA ASP A 176 19.39 -30.30 19.37
C ASP A 176 19.85 -31.32 20.45
N THR A 177 19.32 -31.17 21.66
CA THR A 177 19.78 -31.92 22.86
C THR A 177 19.63 -33.45 22.73
N TRP A 178 20.50 -34.21 23.41
CA TRP A 178 20.60 -35.70 23.42
C TRP A 178 19.26 -36.46 23.46
N ARG A 179 18.21 -35.88 24.06
CA ARG A 179 16.87 -36.46 24.11
C ARG A 179 16.22 -36.59 22.71
N GLY A 180 16.44 -35.64 21.81
CA GLY A 180 15.91 -35.67 20.43
C GLY A 180 16.51 -36.81 19.60
N GLN A 181 17.83 -37.02 19.70
CA GLN A 181 18.52 -38.10 19.00
C GLN A 181 18.08 -39.50 19.46
N SER A 182 17.74 -39.67 20.74
CA SER A 182 17.26 -40.96 21.27
C SER A 182 15.89 -41.37 20.73
N MET A 183 15.03 -40.41 20.38
CA MET A 183 13.70 -40.66 19.83
C MET A 183 13.76 -41.11 18.36
N LEU A 184 14.71 -40.56 17.59
CA LEU A 184 14.97 -40.98 16.21
C LEU A 184 15.49 -42.43 16.14
N LEU A 185 16.44 -42.78 17.01
CA LEU A 185 16.95 -44.15 17.12
C LEU A 185 15.86 -45.15 17.53
N GLY A 186 14.95 -44.73 18.43
CA GLY A 186 13.78 -45.54 18.81
C GLY A 186 12.81 -45.76 17.66
N ALA A 187 12.54 -44.74 16.84
CA ALA A 187 11.66 -44.84 15.68
C ALA A 187 12.24 -45.77 14.60
N ILE A 188 13.54 -45.67 14.34
CA ILE A 188 14.24 -46.55 13.38
C ILE A 188 14.19 -48.00 13.85
N ALA A 189 14.46 -48.26 15.14
CA ALA A 189 14.36 -49.59 15.71
C ALA A 189 12.93 -50.16 15.60
N GLY A 190 11.90 -49.35 15.83
CA GLY A 190 10.50 -49.73 15.66
C GLY A 190 10.16 -50.12 14.22
N CYS A 191 10.62 -49.34 13.23
CA CYS A 191 10.43 -49.64 11.82
C CYS A 191 11.11 -50.95 11.40
N VAL A 192 12.33 -51.21 11.88
CA VAL A 192 13.05 -52.47 11.60
C VAL A 192 12.30 -53.69 12.18
N ILE A 193 11.73 -53.56 13.38
CA ILE A 193 10.93 -54.64 13.98
C ILE A 193 9.65 -54.90 13.18
N LEU A 194 8.94 -53.85 12.77
CA LEU A 194 7.74 -53.99 11.94
C LEU A 194 8.05 -54.62 10.58
N LEU A 195 9.20 -54.28 9.99
CA LEU A 195 9.64 -54.83 8.71
C LEU A 195 10.02 -56.33 8.85
N ALA A 196 10.63 -56.73 9.97
CA ALA A 196 10.88 -58.14 10.27
C ALA A 196 9.59 -58.96 10.42
N ILE A 197 8.55 -58.39 11.06
CA ILE A 197 7.23 -59.03 11.18
C ILE A 197 6.56 -59.16 9.82
N ALA A 198 6.64 -58.12 8.98
CA ALA A 198 6.09 -58.15 7.63
C ALA A 198 6.75 -59.22 6.75
N ILE A 199 8.08 -59.38 6.84
CA ILE A 199 8.81 -60.44 6.15
C ILE A 199 8.38 -61.82 6.66
N TRP A 200 8.19 -61.98 7.96
CA TRP A 200 7.73 -63.25 8.54
C TRP A 200 6.32 -63.63 8.06
N MET A 201 5.42 -62.66 7.90
CA MET A 201 4.09 -62.88 7.33
C MET A 201 4.09 -63.12 5.81
N ALA A 202 5.13 -62.67 5.10
CA ALA A 202 5.24 -62.82 3.65
C ALA A 202 5.83 -64.16 3.20
N LEU A 203 6.28 -65.02 4.12
CA LEU A 203 6.74 -66.38 3.80
C LEU A 203 5.52 -67.30 3.57
N PRO A 204 5.40 -67.94 2.39
CA PRO A 204 4.23 -68.74 2.04
C PRO A 204 4.20 -70.10 2.76
N SER A 205 3.07 -70.43 3.38
CA SER A 205 2.72 -71.80 3.76
C SER A 205 2.44 -72.66 2.52
N PRO A 206 2.72 -73.98 2.54
CA PRO A 206 2.60 -74.83 1.35
C PRO A 206 1.13 -75.01 0.90
N PRO A 207 0.84 -75.11 -0.41
CA PRO A 207 -0.51 -75.07 -0.93
C PRO A 207 -1.20 -76.44 -0.97
N THR A 208 -2.48 -76.47 -0.58
CA THR A 208 -3.41 -77.57 -0.83
C THR A 208 -4.22 -77.30 -2.10
N SER A 209 -4.38 -78.34 -2.91
CA SER A 209 -4.81 -78.33 -4.32
C SER A 209 -6.34 -78.43 -4.54
N THR A 210 -6.82 -77.70 -5.56
CA THR A 210 -7.93 -77.99 -6.54
C THR A 210 -9.41 -78.04 -6.06
N ALA A 211 -10.47 -77.67 -6.80
CA ALA A 211 -10.73 -77.57 -8.26
C ALA A 211 -11.97 -76.69 -8.65
N ARG A 212 -11.89 -75.98 -9.80
CA ARG A 212 -12.79 -75.86 -11.01
C ARG A 212 -14.32 -75.58 -10.86
N VAL A 213 -14.96 -74.62 -11.59
CA VAL A 213 -15.61 -74.73 -12.95
C VAL A 213 -16.30 -73.37 -13.33
N ILE A 214 -15.87 -72.62 -14.37
CA ILE A 214 -16.44 -72.31 -15.74
C ILE A 214 -17.07 -70.89 -15.92
N PRO A 215 -16.91 -70.20 -17.10
CA PRO A 215 -16.98 -68.73 -17.27
C PRO A 215 -18.07 -68.20 -18.24
N GLY A 216 -18.23 -66.86 -18.34
CA GLY A 216 -18.93 -66.20 -19.45
C GLY A 216 -19.10 -64.66 -19.40
N SER A 217 -18.34 -63.97 -20.28
CA SER A 217 -18.65 -62.77 -21.09
C SER A 217 -18.96 -61.37 -20.49
N GLY A 218 -18.22 -60.36 -20.97
CA GLY A 218 -18.62 -58.94 -21.00
C GLY A 218 -17.45 -57.94 -21.09
N ASP A 219 -17.00 -57.58 -22.31
CA ASP A 219 -16.04 -56.49 -22.57
C ASP A 219 -16.75 -55.18 -22.93
N LEU A 220 -16.31 -54.07 -22.33
CA LEU A 220 -16.75 -52.69 -22.59
C LEU A 220 -15.58 -51.82 -23.06
N ALA A 221 -15.89 -50.97 -24.03
CA ALA A 221 -15.00 -50.12 -24.81
C ALA A 221 -14.39 -48.93 -24.04
N LYS A 222 -13.18 -48.54 -24.47
CA LYS A 222 -12.55 -47.23 -24.27
C LYS A 222 -12.51 -46.50 -25.62
N SER A 223 -12.75 -45.19 -25.62
CA SER A 223 -12.17 -44.29 -26.64
C SER A 223 -12.04 -42.87 -26.09
N SER A 224 -10.95 -42.21 -26.47
CA SER A 224 -10.59 -40.82 -26.20
C SER A 224 -10.03 -40.21 -27.50
N GLN A 225 -10.39 -38.94 -27.72
CA GLN A 225 -9.67 -37.89 -28.46
C GLN A 225 -9.67 -37.85 -30.02
N THR A 226 -10.23 -36.72 -30.52
CA THR A 226 -9.88 -35.74 -31.59
C THR A 226 -8.57 -35.93 -32.44
N PRO A 227 -8.27 -35.16 -33.53
CA PRO A 227 -8.89 -33.93 -34.12
C PRO A 227 -8.87 -33.76 -35.69
N THR A 228 -9.34 -32.57 -36.12
CA THR A 228 -8.87 -31.67 -37.23
C THR A 228 -9.49 -31.68 -38.65
N ASP A 229 -10.03 -30.49 -38.98
CA ASP A 229 -9.80 -29.62 -40.16
C ASP A 229 -10.62 -29.73 -41.47
N SER A 230 -10.74 -28.55 -42.10
CA SER A 230 -11.10 -28.18 -43.50
C SER A 230 -12.49 -27.57 -43.82
N LEU A 231 -12.44 -26.53 -44.66
CA LEU A 231 -13.45 -25.55 -45.13
C LEU A 231 -13.47 -25.57 -46.69
N PRO A 232 -14.39 -24.87 -47.40
CA PRO A 232 -15.59 -25.33 -48.13
C PRO A 232 -15.47 -25.39 -49.69
N PRO A 233 -16.58 -25.61 -50.44
CA PRO A 233 -17.10 -24.53 -51.31
C PRO A 233 -18.65 -24.51 -51.54
N ALA A 234 -19.15 -23.43 -52.16
CA ALA A 234 -20.55 -23.08 -52.53
C ALA A 234 -20.97 -23.60 -53.94
N PRO A 235 -21.99 -23.09 -54.70
CA PRO A 235 -23.30 -22.43 -54.45
C PRO A 235 -24.48 -22.95 -55.36
N ASP A 236 -25.73 -22.48 -55.17
CA ASP A 236 -26.75 -22.07 -56.20
C ASP A 236 -28.16 -21.86 -55.55
N LYS A 237 -28.84 -20.69 -55.55
CA LYS A 237 -29.65 -19.97 -56.59
C LYS A 237 -31.03 -20.66 -56.85
N ILE A 238 -32.24 -20.08 -56.97
CA ILE A 238 -32.87 -18.75 -57.26
C ILE A 238 -34.37 -18.79 -56.68
N PRO A 239 -35.38 -17.92 -57.01
CA PRO A 239 -35.95 -16.78 -56.24
C PRO A 239 -37.51 -16.76 -56.02
N GLU A 240 -38.02 -15.57 -55.64
CA GLU A 240 -39.36 -14.97 -55.91
C GLU A 240 -40.53 -15.32 -54.94
N THR A 241 -41.45 -14.45 -54.47
CA THR A 241 -41.90 -13.10 -54.86
C THR A 241 -42.75 -12.42 -53.75
N ASP A 242 -42.63 -11.09 -53.69
CA ASP A 242 -43.53 -9.99 -53.23
C ASP A 242 -44.46 -10.03 -52.00
N SER A 243 -44.41 -8.90 -51.29
CA SER A 243 -45.61 -8.17 -50.83
C SER A 243 -45.34 -6.66 -50.75
N GLN A 244 -45.99 -5.88 -51.64
CA GLN A 244 -46.16 -4.41 -51.57
C GLN A 244 -47.43 -4.08 -50.74
N SER A 245 -47.38 -3.20 -49.74
CA SER A 245 -47.59 -1.74 -49.76
C SER A 245 -49.05 -1.25 -49.61
N LYS A 246 -49.29 -0.39 -48.60
CA LYS A 246 -50.02 0.90 -48.65
C LYS A 246 -49.97 1.55 -47.24
N THR A 247 -49.20 2.62 -47.00
CA THR A 247 -49.42 4.08 -47.22
C THR A 247 -49.98 4.81 -45.98
N THR A 248 -49.18 5.72 -45.41
CA THR A 248 -49.61 7.08 -45.01
C THR A 248 -48.42 8.04 -45.00
N THR A 249 -48.65 9.22 -45.57
CA THR A 249 -47.71 10.26 -46.04
C THR A 249 -47.42 11.36 -44.98
N PRO A 250 -46.55 12.37 -45.22
CA PRO A 250 -45.68 13.01 -44.22
C PRO A 250 -46.04 14.49 -43.91
N PRO A 251 -45.31 15.20 -43.03
CA PRO A 251 -45.45 16.65 -42.84
C PRO A 251 -44.34 17.46 -43.56
N PRO A 252 -44.61 18.72 -43.97
CA PRO A 252 -43.57 19.70 -44.28
C PRO A 252 -43.55 20.92 -43.33
N PRO A 253 -42.52 21.78 -43.40
CA PRO A 253 -41.97 22.55 -42.27
C PRO A 253 -42.02 24.10 -42.42
N VAL A 254 -41.35 24.81 -41.50
CA VAL A 254 -40.57 26.08 -41.64
C VAL A 254 -41.08 27.31 -40.84
N GLU A 255 -40.19 27.82 -39.96
CA GLU A 255 -40.05 29.17 -39.32
C GLU A 255 -39.94 30.33 -40.39
N PRO A 256 -39.79 31.68 -40.15
CA PRO A 256 -39.16 32.39 -39.00
C PRO A 256 -39.62 33.85 -38.63
N GLY A 257 -39.16 34.36 -37.47
CA GLY A 257 -38.40 35.63 -37.38
C GLY A 257 -39.03 36.99 -36.93
N LYS A 258 -38.42 37.58 -35.87
CA LYS A 258 -38.18 39.04 -35.53
C LYS A 258 -39.41 39.95 -35.26
N GLY A 259 -39.46 40.92 -34.32
CA GLY A 259 -38.54 41.57 -33.38
C GLY A 259 -38.79 43.10 -33.37
N ALA A 260 -39.13 43.73 -32.23
CA ALA A 260 -38.83 45.15 -31.84
C ALA A 260 -39.59 45.62 -30.54
N SER A 261 -38.84 46.25 -29.63
CA SER A 261 -39.21 47.02 -28.40
C SER A 261 -39.66 48.47 -28.73
N PRO A 262 -40.07 49.41 -27.80
CA PRO A 262 -39.64 49.60 -26.38
C PRO A 262 -40.62 50.21 -25.32
N GLU A 263 -40.14 50.19 -24.07
CA GLU A 263 -40.35 51.07 -22.87
C GLU A 263 -41.75 51.49 -22.36
N GLU A 264 -42.05 51.14 -21.10
CA GLU A 264 -42.52 52.09 -20.08
C GLU A 264 -42.21 51.61 -18.64
N ILE A 265 -41.98 52.55 -17.74
CA ILE A 265 -41.30 52.45 -16.44
C ILE A 265 -42.31 52.35 -15.27
N LEU A 266 -41.84 51.81 -14.11
CA LEU A 266 -42.33 51.92 -12.70
C LEU A 266 -42.84 50.61 -12.07
N PRO A 267 -42.81 50.44 -10.72
CA PRO A 267 -41.77 50.71 -9.70
C PRO A 267 -41.52 49.43 -8.81
N PRO A 268 -40.65 49.44 -7.78
CA PRO A 268 -40.16 48.19 -7.17
C PRO A 268 -41.16 47.60 -6.15
N PRO A 269 -41.32 46.26 -6.09
CA PRO A 269 -42.12 45.63 -5.04
C PRO A 269 -41.31 45.49 -3.73
N LYS A 270 -41.94 45.95 -2.64
CA LYS A 270 -41.52 45.75 -1.26
C LYS A 270 -41.35 44.25 -0.93
N LYS A 271 -40.22 43.90 -0.31
CA LYS A 271 -40.12 42.74 0.61
C LYS A 271 -40.42 43.22 2.04
N PRO A 272 -40.71 42.34 3.01
CA PRO A 272 -41.59 41.16 2.94
C PRO A 272 -42.55 41.11 4.15
N ALA A 273 -43.76 40.58 3.97
CA ALA A 273 -44.57 40.12 5.08
C ALA A 273 -44.69 38.60 4.99
N GLU A 274 -44.19 37.93 6.03
CA GLU A 274 -44.28 36.50 6.26
C GLU A 274 -45.67 35.94 5.96
N LYS A 275 -45.69 34.82 5.23
CA LYS A 275 -46.76 33.84 5.32
C LYS A 275 -46.16 32.47 5.61
N PRO A 276 -46.86 31.65 6.40
CA PRO A 276 -46.27 30.56 7.17
C PRO A 276 -45.97 29.34 6.30
N ASP A 277 -45.02 28.55 6.80
CA ASP A 277 -44.65 27.21 6.37
C ASP A 277 -45.84 26.40 5.84
N ILE A 278 -45.80 26.12 4.53
CA ILE A 278 -46.45 24.93 4.00
C ILE A 278 -45.59 23.77 4.50
N SER A 279 -45.99 23.25 5.66
CA SER A 279 -45.54 21.98 6.21
C SER A 279 -45.56 20.94 5.09
N ALA A 280 -44.36 20.49 4.69
CA ALA A 280 -44.21 19.32 3.85
C ALA A 280 -44.87 18.15 4.58
N GLU A 281 -46.03 17.75 4.08
CA GLU A 281 -46.82 16.65 4.59
C GLU A 281 -45.97 15.37 4.49
N LYS A 282 -45.35 14.98 5.61
CA LYS A 282 -44.68 13.69 5.77
C LYS A 282 -45.72 12.62 5.48
N GLN A 283 -45.54 11.91 4.36
CA GLN A 283 -46.25 10.66 4.12
C GLN A 283 -46.13 9.78 5.39
N PRO A 284 -47.25 9.22 5.89
CA PRO A 284 -47.21 8.38 7.07
C PRO A 284 -46.34 7.14 6.78
N ALA A 285 -45.35 6.91 7.63
CA ALA A 285 -44.50 5.73 7.55
C ALA A 285 -45.37 4.45 7.57
N PRO A 286 -45.14 3.48 6.67
CA PRO A 286 -45.80 2.18 6.73
C PRO A 286 -45.52 1.53 8.10
N LYS A 287 -46.53 0.84 8.67
CA LYS A 287 -46.49 0.22 10.01
C LYS A 287 -45.33 -0.77 10.23
N ASP A 288 -44.66 -1.20 9.17
CA ASP A 288 -43.53 -2.15 9.20
C ASP A 288 -42.17 -1.50 9.48
N PHE A 289 -42.08 -0.16 9.50
CA PHE A 289 -40.83 0.56 9.74
C PHE A 289 -40.86 1.29 11.08
N THR A 290 -39.99 0.86 12.00
CA THR A 290 -39.79 1.56 13.28
C THR A 290 -38.95 2.83 13.07
N PRO A 291 -39.28 3.95 13.74
CA PRO A 291 -38.46 5.15 13.68
C PRO A 291 -37.04 4.84 14.14
N VAL A 292 -36.03 5.22 13.35
CA VAL A 292 -34.63 5.01 13.70
C VAL A 292 -34.27 5.90 14.89
N THR A 293 -34.04 5.29 16.06
CA THR A 293 -33.55 6.00 17.24
C THR A 293 -32.09 6.43 17.05
N PRO A 294 -31.67 7.62 17.50
CA PRO A 294 -30.26 8.00 17.60
C PRO A 294 -29.46 6.99 18.43
N PRO A 295 -28.17 6.78 18.14
CA PRO A 295 -27.34 5.83 18.88
C PRO A 295 -27.14 6.25 20.35
N GLU A 296 -27.07 5.28 21.26
CA GLU A 296 -26.78 5.52 22.67
C GLU A 296 -25.29 5.84 22.87
N GLN A 297 -24.97 6.99 23.47
CA GLN A 297 -23.59 7.44 23.68
C GLN A 297 -22.89 6.81 24.91
N ALA A 298 -23.40 5.70 25.44
CA ALA A 298 -22.78 5.00 26.55
C ALA A 298 -21.52 4.24 26.11
N ARG A 299 -20.42 4.34 26.87
CA ARG A 299 -19.20 3.54 26.67
C ARG A 299 -19.29 2.23 27.46
N LYS A 300 -19.37 1.11 26.75
CA LYS A 300 -19.49 -0.27 27.26
C LYS A 300 -18.59 -1.17 26.39
N VAL A 301 -18.20 -2.33 26.89
CA VAL A 301 -17.48 -3.32 26.06
C VAL A 301 -18.44 -3.83 24.99
N ALA A 302 -18.08 -3.66 23.72
CA ALA A 302 -18.90 -3.98 22.55
C ALA A 302 -18.54 -5.34 21.93
N GLY A 303 -17.28 -5.74 22.09
CA GLY A 303 -16.76 -6.96 21.50
C GLY A 303 -15.27 -7.14 21.77
N GLU A 304 -14.72 -8.19 21.20
CA GLU A 304 -13.32 -8.58 21.36
C GLU A 304 -12.68 -8.77 19.99
N TRP A 305 -11.43 -8.32 19.85
CA TRP A 305 -10.61 -8.64 18.69
C TRP A 305 -10.16 -10.10 18.73
N LEU A 306 -10.36 -10.82 17.63
CA LEU A 306 -9.92 -12.21 17.50
C LEU A 306 -8.45 -12.24 17.05
N ARG A 307 -7.61 -12.89 17.86
CA ARG A 307 -6.20 -13.09 17.55
C ARG A 307 -6.03 -13.73 16.17
N SER A 308 -5.20 -13.12 15.33
CA SER A 308 -4.71 -13.71 14.09
C SER A 308 -3.28 -14.20 14.24
N ASN A 309 -2.89 -15.17 13.41
CA ASN A 309 -1.50 -15.64 13.32
C ASN A 309 -0.59 -14.65 12.58
N THR A 310 -1.16 -13.64 11.93
CA THR A 310 -0.43 -12.59 11.20
C THR A 310 -0.37 -11.31 12.02
N PRO A 311 0.73 -10.54 11.95
CA PRO A 311 0.80 -9.24 12.60
C PRO A 311 -0.16 -8.25 11.91
N ILE A 312 -1.05 -7.63 12.69
CA ILE A 312 -2.10 -6.73 12.21
C ILE A 312 -1.99 -5.39 12.93
N LEU A 313 -2.19 -4.29 12.21
CA LEU A 313 -2.40 -2.98 12.81
C LEU A 313 -3.89 -2.62 12.83
N LEU A 314 -4.52 -2.95 13.95
CA LEU A 314 -5.84 -2.47 14.34
C LEU A 314 -5.64 -1.39 15.41
N VAL A 315 -6.27 -0.23 15.24
CA VAL A 315 -6.10 0.90 16.16
C VAL A 315 -7.44 1.43 16.60
N THR A 316 -7.49 1.91 17.84
CA THR A 316 -8.68 2.50 18.43
C THR A 316 -8.36 3.87 19.02
N ARG A 317 -9.33 4.78 18.95
CA ARG A 317 -9.22 6.12 19.53
C ARG A 317 -10.56 6.52 20.12
N GLU A 318 -10.52 7.02 21.35
CA GLU A 318 -11.70 7.62 21.96
C GLU A 318 -12.10 8.88 21.19
N PRO A 319 -13.40 9.23 21.10
CA PRO A 319 -13.89 10.39 20.34
C PRO A 319 -13.60 11.73 21.06
N ARG A 320 -12.44 11.85 21.71
CA ARG A 320 -11.92 13.06 22.33
C ARG A 320 -10.82 13.66 21.46
N PRO A 321 -10.77 14.99 21.25
CA PRO A 321 -9.76 15.63 20.41
C PRO A 321 -8.31 15.25 20.77
N ASP A 322 -8.02 15.17 22.07
CA ASP A 322 -6.67 14.92 22.61
C ASP A 322 -6.34 13.44 22.83
N ALA A 323 -7.26 12.52 22.53
CA ALA A 323 -7.01 11.10 22.72
C ALA A 323 -6.00 10.58 21.67
N PRO A 324 -4.93 9.88 22.09
CA PRO A 324 -4.00 9.25 21.16
C PRO A 324 -4.62 8.02 20.50
N TRP A 325 -4.09 7.64 19.34
CA TRP A 325 -4.37 6.34 18.74
C TRP A 325 -3.70 5.22 19.54
N LEU A 326 -4.49 4.22 19.93
CA LEU A 326 -4.03 3.05 20.68
C LEU A 326 -4.01 1.83 19.76
N LYS A 327 -2.89 1.10 19.71
CA LYS A 327 -2.83 -0.23 19.10
C LYS A 327 -3.71 -1.20 19.89
N VAL A 328 -4.55 -1.95 19.18
CA VAL A 328 -5.28 -3.11 19.72
C VAL A 328 -4.37 -4.33 19.58
N ASP A 329 -4.08 -4.99 20.70
CA ASP A 329 -3.22 -6.18 20.76
C ASP A 329 -3.81 -7.24 21.70
N GLU A 330 -3.10 -8.34 21.92
CA GLU A 330 -3.55 -9.43 22.81
C GLU A 330 -3.72 -8.97 24.26
N SER A 331 -3.03 -7.90 24.68
CA SER A 331 -3.14 -7.36 26.03
C SER A 331 -4.36 -6.44 26.20
N ASN A 332 -4.84 -5.85 25.12
CA ASN A 332 -6.00 -4.95 25.08
C ASN A 332 -6.96 -5.31 23.93
N ALA A 333 -7.45 -6.56 23.94
CA ALA A 333 -8.35 -7.06 22.88
C ALA A 333 -9.79 -6.53 22.98
N ASN A 334 -10.16 -5.90 24.11
CA ASN A 334 -11.51 -5.39 24.34
C ASN A 334 -11.77 -4.10 23.55
N LEU A 335 -12.88 -4.08 22.83
CA LEU A 335 -13.34 -2.93 22.06
C LEU A 335 -14.49 -2.26 22.79
N PHE A 336 -14.46 -0.93 22.85
CA PHE A 336 -15.50 -0.14 23.53
C PHE A 336 -16.45 0.51 22.54
N THR A 337 -17.71 0.64 22.92
CA THR A 337 -18.70 1.43 22.17
C THR A 337 -18.29 2.91 22.15
N ASN A 338 -18.65 3.61 21.08
CA ASN A 338 -18.27 4.98 20.73
C ASN A 338 -16.80 5.24 20.38
N ASP A 339 -15.89 4.31 20.68
CA ASP A 339 -14.50 4.43 20.23
C ASP A 339 -14.44 4.22 18.71
N ILE A 340 -13.61 5.02 18.05
CA ILE A 340 -13.35 4.91 16.60
C ILE A 340 -12.37 3.75 16.42
N ILE A 341 -12.77 2.75 15.64
CA ILE A 341 -11.95 1.57 15.33
C ILE A 341 -11.50 1.70 13.88
N VAL A 342 -10.20 1.63 13.65
CA VAL A 342 -9.58 1.73 12.33
C VAL A 342 -8.70 0.51 12.06
N ALA A 343 -9.03 -0.23 11.00
CA ALA A 343 -8.09 -1.16 10.39
C ALA A 343 -7.28 -0.39 9.34
N LEU A 344 -5.96 -0.32 9.52
CA LEU A 344 -5.09 0.44 8.64
C LEU A 344 -5.05 -0.18 7.22
N PRO A 345 -4.69 0.60 6.19
CA PRO A 345 -4.61 0.11 4.81
C PRO A 345 -3.74 -1.15 4.68
N GLY A 346 -4.27 -2.15 3.98
CA GLY A 346 -3.62 -3.45 3.76
C GLY A 346 -3.81 -4.49 4.87
N TYR A 347 -4.34 -4.09 6.03
CA TYR A 347 -4.56 -5.00 7.15
C TYR A 347 -5.99 -5.56 7.18
N LYS A 348 -6.09 -6.84 7.55
CA LYS A 348 -7.35 -7.55 7.72
C LYS A 348 -7.50 -7.95 9.18
N ALA A 349 -8.61 -7.56 9.81
CA ALA A 349 -8.82 -7.78 11.24
C ALA A 349 -10.19 -8.43 11.49
N ASP A 350 -10.24 -9.42 12.37
CA ASP A 350 -11.46 -10.12 12.73
C ASP A 350 -11.91 -9.71 14.13
N LEU A 351 -13.16 -9.31 14.27
CA LEU A 351 -13.79 -8.90 15.53
C LEU A 351 -14.98 -9.80 15.83
N LYS A 352 -15.17 -10.13 17.11
CA LYS A 352 -16.33 -10.88 17.58
C LYS A 352 -17.23 -9.97 18.41
N LEU A 353 -18.46 -9.79 17.94
CA LEU A 353 -19.51 -9.05 18.65
C LEU A 353 -20.51 -10.03 19.28
N ASN A 354 -20.84 -9.82 20.56
CA ASN A 354 -21.94 -10.48 21.29
C ASN A 354 -22.12 -11.99 21.03
N HIS A 355 -21.03 -12.77 21.03
CA HIS A 355 -20.94 -14.22 20.78
C HIS A 355 -21.55 -14.78 19.48
N GLU A 356 -22.31 -14.01 18.70
CA GLU A 356 -23.12 -14.50 17.57
C GLU A 356 -22.77 -13.86 16.21
N VAL A 357 -22.16 -12.68 16.23
CA VAL A 357 -21.80 -11.91 15.03
C VAL A 357 -20.28 -11.79 14.94
N ALA A 358 -19.70 -12.21 13.81
CA ALA A 358 -18.30 -11.94 13.49
C ALA A 358 -18.21 -10.85 12.42
N LEU A 359 -17.36 -9.86 12.67
CA LEU A 359 -17.02 -8.80 11.72
C LEU A 359 -15.62 -9.02 11.20
N HIS A 360 -15.44 -9.04 9.89
CA HIS A 360 -14.14 -9.06 9.25
C HIS A 360 -13.91 -7.69 8.60
N LEU A 361 -12.90 -6.95 9.07
CA LEU A 361 -12.50 -5.65 8.57
C LEU A 361 -11.43 -5.81 7.49
N TRP A 362 -11.62 -5.15 6.36
CA TRP A 362 -10.77 -5.30 5.18
C TRP A 362 -10.20 -3.97 4.72
N GLY A 363 -9.03 -3.62 5.26
CA GLY A 363 -8.19 -2.55 4.73
C GLY A 363 -7.52 -3.01 3.43
N ASN A 364 -7.55 -2.17 2.41
CA ASN A 364 -7.00 -2.45 1.08
C ASN A 364 -5.85 -1.49 0.78
N VAL A 365 -5.02 -1.86 -0.19
CA VAL A 365 -4.07 -0.94 -0.81
C VAL A 365 -4.23 -0.97 -2.33
N PRO A 366 -3.94 0.13 -3.05
CA PRO A 366 -4.13 0.19 -4.49
C PRO A 366 -3.38 -0.91 -5.24
N GLU A 367 -2.23 -1.34 -4.73
CA GLU A 367 -1.39 -2.41 -5.30
C GLU A 367 -2.09 -3.77 -5.31
N GLN A 368 -3.18 -3.96 -4.54
CA GLN A 368 -3.92 -5.22 -4.46
C GLN A 368 -5.05 -5.34 -5.49
N TYR A 369 -5.44 -4.26 -6.16
CA TYR A 369 -6.65 -4.24 -7.00
C TYR A 369 -6.41 -3.62 -8.38
N ALA A 370 -7.09 -4.18 -9.38
CA ALA A 370 -6.97 -3.76 -10.78
C ALA A 370 -7.61 -2.40 -11.10
N VAL A 371 -8.46 -1.87 -10.21
CA VAL A 371 -9.13 -0.56 -10.38
C VAL A 371 -8.70 0.36 -9.22
N PRO A 372 -7.64 1.15 -9.41
CA PRO A 372 -7.23 2.16 -8.46
C PRO A 372 -8.38 3.16 -8.22
N PHE A 373 -8.46 3.75 -7.02
CA PHE A 373 -9.39 4.83 -6.64
C PHE A 373 -10.87 4.47 -6.39
N GLU A 374 -11.36 3.28 -6.74
CA GLU A 374 -12.74 2.84 -6.40
C GLU A 374 -12.83 1.98 -5.13
N THR A 375 -11.69 1.59 -4.56
CA THR A 375 -11.61 0.78 -3.35
C THR A 375 -11.19 1.64 -2.15
N PRO A 376 -11.87 1.52 -1.00
CA PRO A 376 -11.46 2.23 0.20
C PRO A 376 -10.16 1.65 0.76
N LEU A 377 -9.24 2.53 1.17
CA LEU A 377 -7.93 2.16 1.72
C LEU A 377 -8.08 1.59 3.13
N GLU A 378 -8.61 2.38 4.06
CA GLU A 378 -8.85 1.96 5.44
C GLU A 378 -10.30 1.50 5.68
N VAL A 379 -10.49 0.80 6.81
CA VAL A 379 -11.83 0.60 7.40
C VAL A 379 -11.95 1.41 8.65
N ARG A 380 -12.99 2.23 8.74
CA ARG A 380 -13.30 3.06 9.90
C ARG A 380 -14.74 2.81 10.32
N LEU A 381 -14.91 2.32 11.54
CA LEU A 381 -16.20 2.02 12.12
C LEU A 381 -16.29 2.48 13.57
N ARG A 382 -17.53 2.61 14.04
CA ARG A 382 -17.87 2.88 15.43
C ARG A 382 -18.94 1.90 15.88
N LEU A 383 -18.73 1.29 17.03
CA LEU A 383 -19.70 0.36 17.61
C LEU A 383 -20.64 1.12 18.55
N HIS A 384 -21.93 0.77 18.52
CA HIS A 384 -22.94 1.34 19.40
C HIS A 384 -23.53 0.26 20.31
N PRO A 385 -24.04 0.64 21.49
CA PRO A 385 -24.86 -0.27 22.28
C PRO A 385 -26.06 -0.74 21.43
N PRO A 386 -26.31 -2.06 21.32
CA PRO A 386 -27.43 -2.56 20.54
C PRO A 386 -28.75 -2.11 21.14
N SER A 387 -29.67 -1.62 20.30
CA SER A 387 -31.05 -1.35 20.71
C SER A 387 -31.81 -2.66 20.97
N GLN A 388 -32.92 -2.62 21.74
CA GLN A 388 -33.61 -3.82 22.27
C GLN A 388 -33.99 -4.91 21.24
N ASN A 389 -34.10 -4.56 19.95
CA ASN A 389 -34.47 -5.49 18.87
C ASN A 389 -33.31 -5.89 17.95
N PHE A 390 -32.09 -5.41 18.21
CA PHE A 390 -30.93 -5.63 17.36
C PHE A 390 -29.82 -6.34 18.12
N HIS A 391 -29.12 -7.24 17.44
CA HIS A 391 -27.99 -7.98 18.02
C HIS A 391 -26.69 -7.18 17.90
N ALA A 392 -26.59 -6.33 16.88
CA ALA A 392 -25.48 -5.38 16.68
C ALA A 392 -25.99 -4.06 16.07
N ASP A 393 -25.46 -2.93 16.54
CA ASP A 393 -25.63 -1.59 15.94
C ASP A 393 -24.23 -0.99 15.74
N LEU A 394 -23.91 -0.61 14.50
CA LEU A 394 -22.62 -0.01 14.17
C LEU A 394 -22.76 1.09 13.12
N THR A 395 -21.87 2.08 13.18
CA THR A 395 -21.67 3.06 12.13
C THR A 395 -20.46 2.69 11.30
N LEU A 396 -20.64 2.57 9.99
CA LEU A 396 -19.55 2.41 9.03
C LEU A 396 -19.31 3.76 8.35
N GLU A 397 -18.15 4.37 8.60
CA GLU A 397 -17.79 5.67 8.05
C GLU A 397 -17.11 5.54 6.69
N ALA A 398 -16.22 4.56 6.54
CA ALA A 398 -15.54 4.21 5.30
C ALA A 398 -14.98 2.79 5.40
N GLY A 399 -14.80 2.12 4.25
CA GLY A 399 -14.17 0.81 4.20
C GLY A 399 -15.07 -0.33 3.75
N ARG A 400 -14.47 -1.51 3.69
CA ARG A 400 -15.17 -2.78 3.40
C ARG A 400 -15.19 -3.66 4.63
N ILE A 401 -16.36 -4.19 4.96
CA ILE A 401 -16.55 -5.16 6.04
C ILE A 401 -17.31 -6.37 5.53
N TYR A 402 -17.00 -7.55 6.08
CA TYR A 402 -17.82 -8.74 5.94
C TYR A 402 -18.43 -9.07 7.30
N ILE A 403 -19.73 -9.34 7.30
CA ILE A 403 -20.49 -9.65 8.49
C ILE A 403 -20.98 -11.08 8.37
N THR A 404 -20.53 -11.92 9.30
CA THR A 404 -20.90 -13.33 9.38
C THR A 404 -21.86 -13.53 10.54
N CYS A 405 -23.09 -13.91 10.23
CA CYS A 405 -24.12 -14.24 11.22
C CYS A 405 -24.15 -15.75 11.43
N GLN A 406 -23.78 -16.24 12.62
CA GLN A 406 -23.75 -17.68 12.87
C GLN A 406 -25.16 -18.28 12.99
N LYS A 407 -26.10 -17.53 13.57
CA LYS A 407 -27.49 -17.95 13.77
C LYS A 407 -28.43 -17.37 12.69
N PRO A 408 -29.53 -18.06 12.37
CA PRO A 408 -30.61 -17.47 11.59
C PRO A 408 -31.34 -16.39 12.43
N ASP A 409 -32.06 -15.49 11.75
CA ASP A 409 -32.81 -14.38 12.36
C ASP A 409 -31.96 -13.43 13.21
N THR A 410 -30.71 -13.20 12.79
CA THR A 410 -29.83 -12.21 13.41
C THR A 410 -30.10 -10.83 12.82
N HIS A 411 -30.52 -9.88 13.65
CA HIS A 411 -30.84 -8.50 13.27
C HIS A 411 -29.64 -7.57 13.49
N ILE A 412 -29.17 -6.92 12.43
CA ILE A 412 -28.03 -6.00 12.46
C ILE A 412 -28.45 -4.64 11.90
N ARG A 413 -28.12 -3.58 12.62
CA ARG A 413 -28.30 -2.19 12.16
C ARG A 413 -26.98 -1.60 11.72
N LEU A 414 -26.93 -1.13 10.47
CA LEU A 414 -25.79 -0.47 9.86
C LEU A 414 -26.14 0.98 9.57
N ARG A 415 -25.40 1.90 10.18
CA ARG A 415 -25.54 3.34 9.95
C ARG A 415 -24.40 3.79 9.04
N LEU A 416 -24.75 4.28 7.85
CA LEU A 416 -23.79 4.76 6.88
C LEU A 416 -23.63 6.26 7.05
N ASN A 417 -22.41 6.78 7.08
CA ASN A 417 -22.12 8.23 7.11
C ASN A 417 -22.72 9.00 8.30
N GLY A 418 -22.77 8.40 9.49
CA GLY A 418 -23.14 9.09 10.75
C GLY A 418 -24.64 9.36 10.94
N GLU A 419 -24.99 10.39 11.71
CA GLU A 419 -26.38 10.68 12.14
C GLU A 419 -27.30 11.12 10.99
N ASN A 420 -26.75 11.83 10.00
CA ASN A 420 -27.52 12.32 8.84
C ASN A 420 -27.52 11.35 7.65
N GLY A 421 -26.74 10.27 7.69
CA GLY A 421 -26.60 9.35 6.55
C GLY A 421 -27.65 8.24 6.48
N GLU A 422 -27.45 7.28 5.58
CA GLU A 422 -28.41 6.20 5.33
C GLU A 422 -28.37 5.14 6.45
N VAL A 423 -29.48 4.44 6.71
CA VAL A 423 -29.52 3.36 7.71
C VAL A 423 -30.06 2.11 7.04
N TRP A 424 -29.34 1.00 7.19
CA TRP A 424 -29.67 -0.30 6.64
C TRP A 424 -29.82 -1.32 7.76
N ASP A 425 -31.00 -1.93 7.84
CA ASP A 425 -31.26 -3.04 8.73
C ASP A 425 -31.15 -4.34 7.93
N CYS A 426 -30.20 -5.19 8.31
CA CYS A 426 -29.92 -6.47 7.68
C CYS A 426 -30.35 -7.61 8.61
N ILE A 427 -31.10 -8.57 8.09
CA ILE A 427 -31.63 -9.70 8.88
C ILE A 427 -31.25 -11.00 8.20
N SER A 428 -30.45 -11.84 8.88
CA SER A 428 -30.09 -13.16 8.35
C SER A 428 -31.30 -14.08 8.33
N ARG A 429 -31.47 -14.88 7.26
CA ARG A 429 -32.51 -15.92 7.20
C ARG A 429 -31.95 -17.31 7.44
N GLU A 430 -30.68 -17.51 7.12
CA GLU A 430 -29.99 -18.78 7.25
C GLU A 430 -28.85 -18.68 8.26
N ALA A 431 -28.46 -19.82 8.83
CA ALA A 431 -27.24 -19.92 9.63
C ALA A 431 -25.99 -19.72 8.76
N ASN A 432 -24.94 -19.12 9.32
CA ASN A 432 -23.70 -18.77 8.61
C ASN A 432 -23.92 -17.92 7.35
N THR A 433 -24.93 -17.04 7.38
CA THR A 433 -25.15 -16.03 6.34
C THR A 433 -24.00 -15.02 6.39
N GLU A 434 -23.45 -14.69 5.23
CA GLU A 434 -22.39 -13.70 5.10
C GLU A 434 -22.81 -12.56 4.16
N MET A 435 -22.58 -11.34 4.64
CA MET A 435 -22.92 -10.11 3.94
C MET A 435 -21.69 -9.21 3.87
N MET A 436 -21.42 -8.64 2.71
CA MET A 436 -20.38 -7.64 2.49
C MET A 436 -21.02 -6.26 2.41
N VAL A 437 -20.47 -5.31 3.15
CA VAL A 437 -20.87 -3.90 3.09
C VAL A 437 -19.61 -3.09 2.79
N GLN A 438 -19.67 -2.28 1.74
CA GLN A 438 -18.60 -1.35 1.38
C GLN A 438 -19.15 0.08 1.38
N VAL A 439 -18.45 0.99 2.04
CA VAL A 439 -18.70 2.43 1.97
C VAL A 439 -17.44 3.10 1.43
N HIS A 440 -17.59 3.85 0.36
CA HIS A 440 -16.52 4.61 -0.25
C HIS A 440 -16.89 6.08 -0.32
N LYS A 441 -15.93 6.95 0.03
CA LYS A 441 -16.07 8.41 0.02
C LYS A 441 -15.04 8.99 -0.92
N ALA A 442 -15.50 9.70 -1.95
CA ALA A 442 -14.64 10.37 -2.90
C ALA A 442 -15.31 11.64 -3.43
N PHE A 443 -14.53 12.63 -3.82
CA PHE A 443 -15.06 13.74 -4.59
C PHE A 443 -15.37 13.31 -6.02
N VAL A 444 -16.43 13.86 -6.60
CA VAL A 444 -16.70 13.67 -8.02
C VAL A 444 -15.76 14.58 -8.81
N PRO A 445 -15.02 14.06 -9.80
CA PRO A 445 -14.13 14.91 -10.58
C PRO A 445 -14.87 16.06 -11.28
N GLY A 446 -14.34 17.27 -11.14
CA GLY A 446 -14.95 18.49 -11.68
C GLY A 446 -16.09 19.06 -10.83
N THR A 447 -16.24 18.61 -9.59
CA THR A 447 -17.04 19.33 -8.58
C THR A 447 -16.41 20.71 -8.32
N PRO A 448 -17.19 21.81 -8.33
CA PRO A 448 -16.66 23.14 -8.06
C PRO A 448 -15.91 23.22 -6.73
N PHE A 449 -14.69 23.76 -6.77
CA PHE A 449 -13.92 24.02 -5.58
C PHE A 449 -14.51 25.22 -4.83
N ALA A 450 -14.85 25.03 -3.56
CA ALA A 450 -15.19 26.11 -2.65
C ALA A 450 -14.39 25.91 -1.36
N VAL A 451 -13.77 27.01 -0.90
CA VAL A 451 -12.93 27.05 0.31
C VAL A 451 -13.78 26.81 1.56
N GLU A 452 -15.02 27.30 1.57
CA GLU A 452 -15.99 27.08 2.64
C GLU A 452 -17.30 26.56 2.03
N GLY A 453 -17.83 25.47 2.60
CA GLY A 453 -19.18 24.98 2.25
C GLY A 453 -19.35 24.44 0.83
N GLY A 454 -18.29 23.90 0.22
CA GLY A 454 -18.37 23.22 -1.07
C GLY A 454 -19.24 21.96 -1.05
N GLU A 455 -19.56 21.44 -2.23
CA GLU A 455 -20.35 20.21 -2.36
C GLU A 455 -19.69 19.06 -1.57
N PRO A 456 -20.45 18.35 -0.71
CA PRO A 456 -19.91 17.27 0.09
C PRO A 456 -19.39 16.13 -0.79
N PRO A 457 -18.40 15.35 -0.31
CA PRO A 457 -17.91 14.20 -1.04
C PRO A 457 -19.05 13.20 -1.31
N ARG A 458 -19.02 12.56 -2.48
CA ARG A 458 -19.94 11.50 -2.85
C ARG A 458 -19.67 10.30 -1.96
N VAL A 459 -20.73 9.77 -1.36
CA VAL A 459 -20.70 8.52 -0.61
C VAL A 459 -21.41 7.47 -1.43
N THR A 460 -20.67 6.45 -1.86
CA THR A 460 -21.24 5.26 -2.48
C THR A 460 -21.22 4.13 -1.46
N ALA A 461 -22.34 3.43 -1.34
CA ALA A 461 -22.45 2.28 -0.47
C ALA A 461 -22.97 1.08 -1.24
N VAL A 462 -22.41 -0.08 -0.94
CA VAL A 462 -22.70 -1.32 -1.62
C VAL A 462 -22.93 -2.42 -0.59
N TRP A 463 -24.02 -3.16 -0.75
CA TRP A 463 -24.38 -4.33 0.04
C TRP A 463 -24.48 -5.55 -0.87
N LEU A 464 -23.74 -6.61 -0.54
CA LEU A 464 -23.71 -7.87 -1.31
C LEU A 464 -23.91 -9.03 -0.35
N VAL A 465 -24.79 -9.96 -0.69
CA VAL A 465 -24.86 -11.25 0.01
C VAL A 465 -23.84 -12.18 -0.63
N THR A 466 -22.79 -12.58 0.11
CA THR A 466 -21.77 -13.50 -0.42
C THR A 466 -22.17 -14.96 -0.20
N ARG A 467 -22.86 -15.25 0.91
CA ARG A 467 -23.31 -16.60 1.27
C ARG A 467 -24.66 -16.55 1.99
N GLY A 468 -25.56 -17.46 1.63
CA GLY A 468 -26.86 -17.63 2.28
C GLY A 468 -27.92 -16.64 1.78
N GLN A 469 -28.88 -16.33 2.63
CA GLN A 469 -29.97 -15.40 2.35
C GLN A 469 -30.12 -14.36 3.45
N SER A 470 -30.34 -13.11 3.05
CA SER A 470 -30.58 -12.01 3.97
C SER A 470 -31.73 -11.13 3.48
N GLU A 471 -32.50 -10.63 4.43
CA GLU A 471 -33.44 -9.53 4.20
C GLU A 471 -32.68 -8.20 4.39
N PHE A 472 -32.91 -7.26 3.48
CA PHE A 472 -32.37 -5.91 3.54
C PHE A 472 -33.54 -4.92 3.69
N ARG A 473 -33.44 -4.01 4.65
CA ARG A 473 -34.40 -2.93 4.86
C ARG A 473 -33.69 -1.59 4.90
N ALA A 474 -34.18 -0.63 4.11
CA ALA A 474 -33.77 0.77 4.20
C ALA A 474 -34.92 1.59 4.81
N PRO A 475 -35.00 1.70 6.15
CA PRO A 475 -36.10 2.38 6.85
C PRO A 475 -36.32 3.82 6.42
N LYS A 476 -35.26 4.59 6.14
CA LYS A 476 -35.39 5.98 5.66
C LYS A 476 -36.07 6.10 4.29
N ARG A 477 -36.09 5.02 3.51
CA ARG A 477 -36.63 4.97 2.14
C ARG A 477 -37.84 4.05 2.00
N PHE A 478 -38.26 3.42 3.09
CA PHE A 478 -39.35 2.45 3.12
C PHE A 478 -39.20 1.31 2.09
N LYS A 479 -37.94 0.94 1.78
CA LYS A 479 -37.61 -0.14 0.85
C LYS A 479 -37.22 -1.41 1.62
N LYS A 480 -37.71 -2.55 1.16
CA LYS A 480 -37.45 -3.87 1.74
C LYS A 480 -37.27 -4.89 0.62
N PHE A 481 -36.20 -5.66 0.70
CA PHE A 481 -35.86 -6.69 -0.29
C PHE A 481 -35.37 -7.95 0.41
N THR A 482 -35.55 -9.09 -0.25
CA THR A 482 -34.88 -10.34 0.12
C THR A 482 -33.87 -10.65 -0.97
N ALA A 483 -32.63 -10.96 -0.58
CA ALA A 483 -31.56 -11.26 -1.51
C ALA A 483 -30.84 -12.55 -1.11
N SER A 484 -30.54 -13.37 -2.11
CA SER A 484 -29.71 -14.56 -1.99
C SER A 484 -28.26 -14.25 -2.39
N ALA A 485 -27.37 -15.20 -2.14
CA ALA A 485 -25.97 -15.12 -2.53
C ALA A 485 -25.78 -14.65 -4.00
N GLY A 486 -24.89 -13.68 -4.18
CA GLY A 486 -24.58 -13.07 -5.48
C GLY A 486 -25.41 -11.84 -5.84
N ASN A 487 -26.38 -11.42 -5.01
CA ASN A 487 -27.17 -10.22 -5.26
C ASN A 487 -26.58 -8.98 -4.57
N LEU A 488 -26.51 -7.89 -5.33
CA LEU A 488 -25.93 -6.60 -5.00
C LEU A 488 -27.02 -5.53 -4.89
N VAL A 489 -26.92 -4.67 -3.89
CA VAL A 489 -27.68 -3.43 -3.76
C VAL A 489 -26.68 -2.28 -3.63
N SER A 490 -26.84 -1.23 -4.43
CA SER A 490 -26.00 -0.04 -4.41
C SER A 490 -26.80 1.21 -4.06
N TRP A 491 -26.17 2.12 -3.34
CA TRP A 491 -26.69 3.42 -2.98
C TRP A 491 -25.65 4.50 -3.26
N ASP A 492 -26.14 5.68 -3.62
CA ASP A 492 -25.33 6.85 -3.92
C ASP A 492 -25.93 8.09 -3.26
N SER A 493 -25.10 8.84 -2.54
CA SER A 493 -25.53 10.03 -1.80
C SER A 493 -25.97 11.18 -2.69
N ILE A 494 -25.42 11.32 -3.90
CA ILE A 494 -25.73 12.45 -4.80
C ILE A 494 -27.09 12.22 -5.47
N SER A 495 -27.28 11.06 -6.10
CA SER A 495 -28.57 10.72 -6.71
C SER A 495 -29.64 10.39 -5.66
N GLY A 496 -29.23 10.00 -4.46
CA GLY A 496 -30.10 9.45 -3.43
C GLY A 496 -30.79 8.16 -3.87
N GLN A 497 -30.41 7.55 -5.00
CA GLN A 497 -31.08 6.36 -5.51
C GLN A 497 -30.52 5.11 -4.84
N LEU A 498 -31.43 4.25 -4.40
CA LEU A 498 -31.13 2.90 -3.94
C LEU A 498 -31.57 1.93 -5.03
N SER A 499 -30.62 1.17 -5.59
CA SER A 499 -30.90 0.17 -6.62
C SER A 499 -31.74 -0.98 -6.07
N GLU A 500 -32.44 -1.68 -6.95
CA GLU A 500 -33.01 -2.99 -6.62
C GLU A 500 -31.89 -4.05 -6.57
N PRO A 501 -32.13 -5.23 -5.96
CA PRO A 501 -31.15 -6.32 -5.96
C PRO A 501 -30.83 -6.78 -7.38
N GLN A 502 -29.57 -6.64 -7.78
CA GLN A 502 -29.07 -7.08 -9.09
C GLN A 502 -28.05 -8.20 -8.92
N PRO A 503 -28.03 -9.21 -9.81
CA PRO A 503 -26.99 -10.23 -9.76
C PRO A 503 -25.62 -9.61 -10.06
N LEU A 504 -24.60 -10.07 -9.34
CA LEU A 504 -23.22 -9.65 -9.56
C LEU A 504 -22.81 -9.97 -11.01
N PRO A 505 -22.29 -8.99 -11.78
CA PRO A 505 -21.81 -9.24 -13.13
C PRO A 505 -20.74 -10.34 -13.14
N LYS A 506 -20.82 -11.26 -14.11
CA LYS A 506 -19.84 -12.35 -14.23
C LYS A 506 -18.45 -11.77 -14.51
N GLY A 507 -17.44 -12.18 -13.74
CA GLY A 507 -16.06 -11.71 -13.86
C GLY A 507 -15.74 -10.41 -13.12
N GLU A 508 -16.69 -9.87 -12.33
CA GLU A 508 -16.48 -8.69 -11.50
C GLU A 508 -15.54 -9.01 -10.32
N ARG A 509 -14.26 -8.63 -10.46
CA ARG A 509 -13.24 -8.86 -9.42
C ARG A 509 -13.26 -7.83 -8.29
N ARG A 510 -13.94 -6.69 -8.46
CA ARG A 510 -13.93 -5.59 -7.47
C ARG A 510 -14.40 -6.03 -6.08
N TYR A 511 -15.36 -6.95 -6.02
CA TYR A 511 -15.97 -7.43 -4.77
C TYR A 511 -15.49 -8.81 -4.35
N GLU A 512 -14.48 -9.36 -5.03
CA GLU A 512 -13.86 -10.61 -4.61
C GLU A 512 -13.32 -10.46 -3.18
N ARG A 513 -13.58 -11.47 -2.36
CA ARG A 513 -13.09 -11.50 -0.99
C ARG A 513 -11.58 -11.60 -1.02
N PHE A 514 -10.97 -12.66 -1.51
CA PHE A 514 -9.51 -12.79 -1.53
C PHE A 514 -8.97 -12.59 -2.96
N PRO A 515 -8.56 -11.36 -3.34
CA PRO A 515 -7.89 -11.18 -4.63
C PRO A 515 -6.59 -12.00 -4.62
N LEU A 516 -6.44 -12.88 -5.62
CA LEU A 516 -5.22 -13.67 -5.79
C LEU A 516 -4.15 -12.78 -6.42
N LEU A 517 -3.17 -12.38 -5.61
CA LEU A 517 -1.98 -11.69 -6.08
C LEU A 517 -0.93 -12.70 -6.53
N SER A 518 -0.13 -12.34 -7.53
CA SER A 518 1.02 -13.17 -7.91
C SER A 518 2.02 -13.25 -6.75
N ALA A 519 2.79 -14.35 -6.68
CA ALA A 519 3.77 -14.53 -5.62
C ALA A 519 4.84 -13.42 -5.59
N GLU A 520 5.18 -12.87 -6.76
CA GLU A 520 6.14 -11.76 -6.91
C GLU A 520 5.64 -10.46 -6.28
N GLN A 521 4.33 -10.19 -6.33
CA GLN A 521 3.74 -9.00 -5.73
C GLN A 521 3.32 -9.21 -4.27
N GLY A 522 2.78 -10.39 -3.95
CA GLY A 522 2.21 -10.70 -2.65
C GLY A 522 3.26 -10.85 -1.53
N LYS A 523 4.37 -11.53 -1.79
CA LYS A 523 5.44 -11.75 -0.80
C LYS A 523 6.06 -10.45 -0.25
N PRO A 524 6.55 -9.52 -1.09
CA PRO A 524 7.14 -8.28 -0.58
C PRO A 524 6.11 -7.38 0.11
N LEU A 525 4.85 -7.39 -0.35
CA LEU A 525 3.77 -6.65 0.32
C LEU A 525 3.47 -7.20 1.72
N GLN A 526 3.37 -8.52 1.87
CA GLN A 526 3.16 -9.15 3.18
C GLN A 526 4.35 -8.91 4.12
N ALA A 527 5.57 -8.98 3.61
CA ALA A 527 6.78 -8.68 4.38
C ALA A 527 6.78 -7.22 4.88
N ALA A 528 6.43 -6.26 4.01
CA ALA A 528 6.36 -4.84 4.37
C ALA A 528 5.26 -4.55 5.41
N LEU A 529 4.09 -5.20 5.29
CA LEU A 529 3.01 -5.11 6.30
C LEU A 529 3.45 -5.70 7.64
N ALA A 530 4.11 -6.86 7.63
CA ALA A 530 4.64 -7.47 8.85
C ALA A 530 5.68 -6.59 9.53
N GLU A 531 6.64 -6.05 8.76
CA GLU A 531 7.68 -5.15 9.26
C GLU A 531 7.08 -3.88 9.89
N LEU A 532 6.06 -3.29 9.25
CA LEU A 532 5.39 -2.10 9.76
C LEU A 532 4.64 -2.39 11.07
N ALA A 533 3.97 -3.55 11.16
CA ALA A 533 3.24 -3.98 12.34
C ALA A 533 4.15 -4.35 13.53
N ASP A 534 5.24 -5.06 13.26
CA ASP A 534 6.22 -5.52 14.26
C ASP A 534 7.08 -4.36 14.80
N GLY A 535 7.30 -3.34 13.97
CA GLY A 535 8.00 -2.13 14.40
C GLY A 535 7.25 -1.33 15.47
N LEU A 536 5.92 -1.45 15.54
CA LEU A 536 5.11 -0.77 16.54
C LEU A 536 5.08 -1.54 17.86
N LYS A 537 6.06 -1.26 18.73
CA LYS A 537 6.21 -1.89 20.06
C LYS A 537 5.38 -1.22 21.15
N GLU A 538 5.25 0.11 21.08
CA GLU A 538 4.52 0.89 22.08
C GLU A 538 3.06 1.10 21.63
N PRO A 539 2.05 0.80 22.48
CA PRO A 539 0.65 0.94 22.08
C PRO A 539 0.25 2.35 21.65
N GLN A 540 0.89 3.38 22.19
CA GLN A 540 0.64 4.80 21.89
C GLN A 540 1.62 5.40 20.87
N GLY A 541 2.60 4.61 20.40
CA GLY A 541 3.69 5.08 19.55
C GLY A 541 3.38 5.13 18.05
N LEU A 542 2.12 4.91 17.64
CA LEU A 542 1.75 4.74 16.22
C LEU A 542 2.18 5.92 15.36
N ARG A 543 1.87 7.14 15.80
CA ARG A 543 2.20 8.35 15.04
C ARG A 543 3.70 8.49 14.83
N VAL A 544 4.49 8.38 15.90
CA VAL A 544 5.96 8.51 15.85
C VAL A 544 6.56 7.43 14.96
N HIS A 545 6.04 6.21 15.03
CA HIS A 545 6.46 5.10 14.18
C HIS A 545 6.22 5.38 12.69
N LEU A 546 5.03 5.89 12.34
CA LEU A 546 4.71 6.25 10.96
C LEU A 546 5.56 7.44 10.48
N GLU A 547 5.72 8.48 11.30
CA GLU A 547 6.56 9.65 10.97
C GLU A 547 8.02 9.25 10.72
N SER A 548 8.57 8.32 11.51
CA SER A 548 9.91 7.76 11.27
C SER A 548 10.01 7.07 9.90
N ARG A 549 8.94 6.42 9.43
CA ARG A 549 8.91 5.78 8.11
C ARG A 549 8.74 6.79 6.97
N LEU A 550 8.01 7.88 7.19
CA LEU A 550 7.91 8.98 6.22
C LEU A 550 9.27 9.62 5.90
N GLN A 551 10.21 9.57 6.85
CA GLN A 551 11.58 10.10 6.71
C GLN A 551 12.61 9.07 6.23
N ALA A 552 12.19 7.84 5.92
CA ALA A 552 13.11 6.79 5.50
C ALA A 552 13.80 7.14 4.16
N PRO A 553 15.12 6.86 4.02
CA PRO A 553 15.86 7.17 2.81
C PRO A 553 15.41 6.29 1.64
N PHE A 554 15.66 6.78 0.42
CA PHE A 554 15.36 6.06 -0.81
C PHE A 554 16.23 4.82 -0.96
N LEU A 555 15.69 3.67 -0.56
CA LEU A 555 16.28 2.35 -0.75
C LEU A 555 15.21 1.42 -1.34
N PRO A 556 15.55 0.48 -2.23
CA PRO A 556 14.56 -0.43 -2.83
C PRO A 556 13.70 -1.18 -1.79
N GLY A 557 14.29 -1.60 -0.68
CA GLY A 557 13.58 -2.26 0.42
C GLY A 557 12.61 -1.34 1.18
N ASN A 558 12.84 -0.02 1.17
CA ASN A 558 12.01 0.96 1.86
C ASN A 558 10.81 1.44 1.02
N ILE A 559 10.75 1.13 -0.29
CA ILE A 559 9.71 1.66 -1.18
C ILE A 559 8.32 1.27 -0.67
N LEU A 560 8.04 -0.04 -0.55
CA LEU A 560 6.72 -0.53 -0.11
C LEU A 560 6.42 -0.16 1.35
N PRO A 561 7.31 -0.35 2.35
CA PRO A 561 7.05 0.08 3.72
C PRO A 561 6.72 1.57 3.84
N THR A 562 7.41 2.43 3.09
CA THR A 562 7.16 3.88 3.10
C THR A 562 5.81 4.21 2.47
N THR A 563 5.47 3.60 1.32
CA THR A 563 4.16 3.77 0.67
C THR A 563 3.01 3.38 1.62
N LEU A 564 3.13 2.21 2.28
CA LEU A 564 2.14 1.73 3.25
C LEU A 564 2.04 2.65 4.47
N ALA A 565 3.18 3.20 4.93
CA ALA A 565 3.21 4.15 6.02
C ALA A 565 2.51 5.47 5.64
N ILE A 566 2.66 5.96 4.40
CA ILE A 566 1.96 7.15 3.90
C ILE A 566 0.44 6.95 3.90
N TYR A 567 -0.05 5.82 3.38
CA TYR A 567 -1.48 5.48 3.42
C TYR A 567 -2.00 5.38 4.85
N SER A 568 -1.25 4.70 5.72
CA SER A 568 -1.58 4.56 7.14
C SER A 568 -1.58 5.91 7.86
N TYR A 569 -0.65 6.81 7.52
CA TYR A 569 -0.54 8.13 8.13
C TYR A 569 -1.76 8.98 7.81
N ALA A 570 -2.18 9.04 6.53
CA ALA A 570 -3.40 9.72 6.14
C ALA A 570 -4.67 9.15 6.82
N ALA A 571 -4.72 7.84 7.05
CA ALA A 571 -5.83 7.19 7.74
C ALA A 571 -5.95 7.64 9.21
N ILE A 572 -4.84 7.98 9.88
CA ILE A 572 -4.82 8.42 11.29
C ILE A 572 -4.79 9.94 11.48
N THR A 573 -4.62 10.72 10.40
CA THR A 573 -4.58 12.19 10.45
C THR A 573 -5.90 12.77 10.93
N GLU A 574 -6.06 12.97 12.24
CA GLU A 574 -7.26 13.48 12.90
C GLU A 574 -6.92 13.98 14.31
N GLY A 575 -7.81 14.77 14.92
CA GLY A 575 -7.65 15.28 16.29
C GLY A 575 -6.96 16.64 16.37
N ALA A 576 -6.45 16.99 17.55
CA ALA A 576 -5.87 18.31 17.81
C ALA A 576 -4.65 18.63 16.90
N ASP A 577 -3.88 17.60 16.54
CA ASP A 577 -2.66 17.74 15.74
C ASP A 577 -2.87 17.60 14.22
N VAL A 578 -4.13 17.63 13.76
CA VAL A 578 -4.49 17.41 12.36
C VAL A 578 -3.73 18.31 11.40
N GLU A 579 -3.51 19.58 11.76
CA GLU A 579 -2.79 20.52 10.92
C GLU A 579 -1.28 20.22 10.82
N VAL A 580 -0.69 19.69 11.89
CA VAL A 580 0.73 19.31 11.89
C VAL A 580 0.93 18.09 11.02
N MET A 581 0.05 17.08 11.18
CA MET A 581 0.08 15.86 10.38
C MET A 581 -0.21 16.14 8.90
N ALA A 582 -1.16 17.02 8.59
CA ALA A 582 -1.40 17.46 7.23
C ALA A 582 -0.17 18.19 6.65
N GLY A 583 0.54 18.96 7.47
CA GLY A 583 1.82 19.58 7.10
C GLY A 583 2.88 18.57 6.69
N HIS A 584 3.04 17.47 7.44
CA HIS A 584 3.96 16.38 7.10
C HIS A 584 3.55 15.65 5.81
N LEU A 585 2.25 15.45 5.57
CA LEU A 585 1.77 14.90 4.29
C LEU A 585 2.16 15.80 3.10
N PHE A 586 2.08 17.12 3.29
CA PHE A 586 2.53 18.07 2.27
C PHE A 586 4.05 18.05 2.05
N ASP A 587 4.84 17.83 3.10
CA ASP A 587 6.29 17.67 2.97
C ASP A 587 6.64 16.46 2.09
N VAL A 588 5.92 15.35 2.24
CA VAL A 588 6.06 14.17 1.37
C VAL A 588 5.62 14.46 -0.06
N LEU A 589 4.54 15.24 -0.27
CA LEU A 589 4.12 15.68 -1.61
C LEU A 589 5.18 16.53 -2.31
N SER A 590 5.96 17.29 -1.55
CA SER A 590 6.97 18.23 -2.06
C SER A 590 8.36 17.61 -2.22
N ASP A 591 8.52 16.35 -1.81
CA ASP A 591 9.79 15.62 -1.82
C ASP A 591 10.31 15.41 -3.25
N ARG A 592 11.51 15.90 -3.56
CA ARG A 592 12.10 15.79 -4.91
C ARG A 592 12.69 14.42 -5.18
N ASP A 593 13.23 13.76 -4.17
CA ASP A 593 14.07 12.57 -4.32
C ASP A 593 13.24 11.30 -4.44
N ARG A 594 12.01 11.31 -3.90
CA ARG A 594 11.17 10.11 -3.76
C ARG A 594 9.88 10.19 -4.59
N PRO A 595 9.90 9.86 -5.90
CA PRO A 595 8.72 9.91 -6.76
C PRO A 595 7.59 8.96 -6.33
N TYR A 596 7.94 7.77 -5.83
CA TYR A 596 6.96 6.80 -5.30
C TYR A 596 6.21 7.34 -4.07
N ALA A 597 6.92 8.07 -3.19
CA ALA A 597 6.33 8.66 -2.00
C ALA A 597 5.37 9.80 -2.35
N ARG A 598 5.71 10.66 -3.32
CA ARG A 598 4.80 11.71 -3.81
C ARG A 598 3.51 11.13 -4.38
N ARG A 599 3.61 10.11 -5.22
CA ARG A 599 2.43 9.41 -5.80
C ARG A 599 1.52 8.84 -4.72
N ALA A 600 2.11 8.13 -3.75
CA ALA A 600 1.38 7.60 -2.61
C ALA A 600 0.70 8.71 -1.81
N ALA A 601 1.41 9.83 -1.58
CA ALA A 601 0.90 10.96 -0.83
C ALA A 601 -0.27 11.66 -1.55
N ILE A 602 -0.30 11.72 -2.88
CA ILE A 602 -1.46 12.23 -3.63
C ILE A 602 -2.69 11.38 -3.34
N THR A 603 -2.58 10.06 -3.53
CA THR A 603 -3.70 9.14 -3.27
C THR A 603 -4.15 9.21 -1.81
N ALA A 604 -3.21 9.26 -0.87
CA ALA A 604 -3.48 9.34 0.56
C ALA A 604 -4.17 10.67 0.94
N ALA A 605 -3.67 11.80 0.44
CA ALA A 605 -4.22 13.13 0.68
C ALA A 605 -5.61 13.28 0.05
N SER A 606 -5.82 12.79 -1.17
CA SER A 606 -7.14 12.78 -1.82
C SER A 606 -8.17 11.98 -1.01
N ALA A 607 -7.80 10.79 -0.52
CA ALA A 607 -8.67 9.97 0.33
C ALA A 607 -8.98 10.66 1.67
N TRP A 608 -7.98 11.28 2.29
CA TRP A 608 -8.15 12.03 3.54
C TRP A 608 -9.04 13.27 3.36
N LEU A 609 -8.86 14.04 2.28
CA LEU A 609 -9.71 15.19 1.96
C LEU A 609 -11.18 14.78 1.75
N ALA A 610 -11.43 13.63 1.12
CA ALA A 610 -12.79 13.14 0.89
C ALA A 610 -13.46 12.57 2.15
N ARG A 611 -12.73 12.41 3.26
CA ARG A 611 -13.29 11.87 4.51
C ARG A 611 -14.27 12.84 5.18
N ASP A 612 -13.92 14.13 5.20
CA ASP A 612 -14.69 15.21 5.81
C ASP A 612 -14.56 16.49 4.96
N SER A 613 -15.67 17.21 4.77
CA SER A 613 -15.67 18.47 4.03
C SER A 613 -14.78 19.55 4.67
N GLN A 614 -14.58 19.50 6.00
CA GLN A 614 -13.72 20.45 6.71
C GLN A 614 -12.22 20.24 6.43
N ASN A 615 -11.81 19.03 6.01
CA ASN A 615 -10.39 18.74 5.75
C ASN A 615 -9.82 19.62 4.64
N THR A 616 -10.65 20.05 3.68
CA THR A 616 -10.22 20.99 2.63
C THR A 616 -9.81 22.34 3.23
N LYS A 617 -10.60 22.88 4.15
CA LYS A 617 -10.30 24.14 4.83
C LYS A 617 -9.06 24.02 5.71
N ILE A 618 -8.97 22.94 6.48
CA ILE A 618 -7.80 22.65 7.33
C ILE A 618 -6.54 22.58 6.47
N PHE A 619 -6.58 21.83 5.37
CA PHE A 619 -5.40 21.67 4.53
C PHE A 619 -5.01 22.97 3.83
N ARG A 620 -5.99 23.77 3.37
CA ARG A 620 -5.74 25.10 2.81
C ARG A 620 -4.99 26.00 3.80
N ASN A 621 -5.46 26.08 5.05
CA ASN A 621 -4.81 26.88 6.09
C ASN A 621 -3.38 26.40 6.34
N VAL A 622 -3.13 25.10 6.31
CA VAL A 622 -1.76 24.56 6.42
C VAL A 622 -0.88 25.01 5.25
N LEU A 623 -1.40 24.98 4.02
CA LEU A 623 -0.67 25.41 2.83
C LEU A 623 -0.36 26.91 2.85
N THR A 624 -1.31 27.76 3.25
CA THR A 624 -1.13 29.21 3.30
C THR A 624 -0.32 29.66 4.51
N ASP A 625 -0.67 29.18 5.70
CA ASP A 625 -0.17 29.76 6.96
C ASP A 625 1.14 29.12 7.38
N LYS A 626 1.28 27.79 7.23
CA LYS A 626 2.49 27.05 7.65
C LYS A 626 3.50 26.91 6.53
N LYS A 627 3.03 26.66 5.30
CA LYS A 627 3.89 26.45 4.12
C LYS A 627 4.09 27.70 3.26
N GLN A 628 3.40 28.80 3.59
CA GLN A 628 3.56 30.12 2.96
C GLN A 628 3.40 30.10 1.43
N LEU A 629 2.56 29.20 0.93
CA LEU A 629 2.24 29.13 -0.50
C LEU A 629 1.30 30.28 -0.88
N PRO A 630 1.41 30.80 -2.11
CA PRO A 630 0.42 31.69 -2.66
C PRO A 630 -0.98 31.05 -2.60
N PRO A 631 -2.03 31.82 -2.24
CA PRO A 631 -3.38 31.27 -2.08
C PRO A 631 -3.89 30.62 -3.37
N GLU A 632 -3.56 31.19 -4.53
CA GLU A 632 -3.93 30.65 -5.83
C GLU A 632 -3.29 29.27 -6.10
N GLU A 633 -2.03 29.08 -5.70
CA GLU A 633 -1.35 27.78 -5.84
C GLU A 633 -1.92 26.75 -4.86
N ALA A 634 -2.20 27.17 -3.62
CA ALA A 634 -2.84 26.29 -2.64
C ALA A 634 -4.21 25.81 -3.11
N ASP A 635 -5.02 26.72 -3.65
CA ASP A 635 -6.34 26.41 -4.20
C ASP A 635 -6.24 25.49 -5.43
N LEU A 636 -5.25 25.70 -6.31
CA LEU A 636 -4.98 24.81 -7.44
C LEU A 636 -4.59 23.39 -6.99
N ILE A 637 -3.70 23.25 -6.00
CA ILE A 637 -3.29 21.94 -5.46
C ILE A 637 -4.50 21.22 -4.88
N LEU A 638 -5.31 21.89 -4.07
CA LEU A 638 -6.52 21.31 -3.49
C LEU A 638 -7.52 20.91 -4.56
N PHE A 639 -7.68 21.71 -5.61
CA PHE A 639 -8.57 21.40 -6.72
C PHE A 639 -8.11 20.15 -7.48
N LEU A 640 -6.81 20.01 -7.73
CA LEU A 640 -6.25 18.80 -8.33
C LEU A 640 -6.39 17.57 -7.43
N LEU A 641 -6.17 17.69 -6.11
CA LEU A 641 -6.31 16.59 -5.17
C LEU A 641 -7.77 16.11 -5.02
N ARG A 642 -8.76 16.97 -5.27
CA ARG A 642 -10.19 16.61 -5.26
C ARG A 642 -10.67 15.96 -6.57
N GLY A 643 -9.84 15.95 -7.61
CA GLY A 643 -10.22 15.47 -8.93
C GLY A 643 -10.69 16.61 -9.84
N TYR A 644 -9.87 16.95 -10.83
CA TYR A 644 -10.07 18.12 -11.69
C TYR A 644 -11.24 17.96 -12.67
N SER A 645 -11.27 16.85 -13.41
CA SER A 645 -12.35 16.50 -14.34
C SER A 645 -12.22 15.02 -14.69
N SER A 646 -13.13 14.48 -15.50
CA SER A 646 -13.09 13.08 -15.94
C SER A 646 -13.48 12.92 -17.40
N ARG A 647 -13.10 11.78 -17.99
CA ARG A 647 -13.44 11.44 -19.39
C ARG A 647 -14.93 11.46 -19.71
N GLN A 648 -15.79 11.24 -18.72
CA GLN A 648 -17.24 11.18 -18.90
C GLN A 648 -17.90 12.55 -19.02
N ARG A 649 -17.18 13.63 -18.71
CA ARG A 649 -17.70 14.98 -18.75
C ARG A 649 -17.60 15.61 -20.14
N PRO A 650 -18.52 16.53 -20.51
CA PRO A 650 -18.48 17.21 -21.80
C PRO A 650 -17.22 18.07 -21.97
N ASP A 651 -16.63 18.57 -20.88
CA ASP A 651 -15.41 19.37 -20.87
C ASP A 651 -14.10 18.54 -20.93
N ALA A 652 -14.18 17.21 -21.07
CA ALA A 652 -13.02 16.32 -20.96
C ALA A 652 -11.84 16.70 -21.87
N ALA A 653 -12.09 17.13 -23.11
CA ALA A 653 -11.00 17.51 -24.04
C ALA A 653 -10.23 18.75 -23.57
N ALA A 654 -10.95 19.80 -23.13
CA ALA A 654 -10.35 21.02 -22.59
C ALA A 654 -9.66 20.75 -21.26
N ALA A 655 -10.26 19.91 -20.41
CA ALA A 655 -9.68 19.56 -19.13
C ALA A 655 -8.38 18.74 -19.27
N ALA A 656 -8.33 17.78 -20.21
CA ALA A 656 -7.12 17.03 -20.50
C ALA A 656 -5.99 17.95 -21.02
N GLU A 657 -6.33 18.92 -21.87
CA GLU A 657 -5.37 19.91 -22.35
C GLU A 657 -4.79 20.76 -21.22
N GLN A 658 -5.65 21.24 -20.32
CA GLN A 658 -5.20 22.02 -19.16
C GLN A 658 -4.30 21.20 -18.21
N LEU A 659 -4.63 19.92 -17.98
CA LEU A 659 -3.81 19.01 -17.17
C LEU A 659 -2.42 18.79 -17.81
N VAL A 660 -2.36 18.62 -19.13
CA VAL A 660 -1.08 18.49 -19.86
C VAL A 660 -0.28 19.78 -19.78
N GLN A 661 -0.90 20.96 -19.85
CA GLN A 661 -0.21 22.23 -19.62
C GLN A 661 0.36 22.34 -18.20
N TRP A 662 -0.37 21.87 -17.19
CA TRP A 662 0.10 21.86 -15.80
C TRP A 662 1.23 20.86 -15.54
N LEU A 663 1.50 19.90 -16.43
CA LEU A 663 2.74 19.11 -16.37
C LEU A 663 3.98 19.98 -16.53
N ASN A 664 3.89 21.21 -17.06
CA ASN A 664 5.01 22.14 -17.15
C ASN A 664 5.00 23.24 -16.05
N HIS A 665 4.14 23.10 -15.03
CA HIS A 665 4.04 24.09 -13.94
C HIS A 665 5.33 24.19 -13.11
N PRO A 666 5.74 25.37 -12.60
CA PRO A 666 6.94 25.51 -11.75
C PRO A 666 6.88 24.68 -10.47
N ASN A 667 5.70 24.60 -9.84
CA ASN A 667 5.49 23.81 -8.62
C ASN A 667 5.45 22.30 -8.94
N LEU A 668 6.29 21.50 -8.25
CA LEU A 668 6.36 20.04 -8.42
C LEU A 668 5.06 19.33 -8.02
N VAL A 669 4.39 19.80 -6.96
CA VAL A 669 3.18 19.18 -6.43
C VAL A 669 2.06 19.26 -7.46
N VAL A 670 1.92 20.41 -8.13
CA VAL A 670 0.95 20.64 -9.21
C VAL A 670 1.18 19.68 -10.37
N ARG A 671 2.45 19.46 -10.76
CA ARG A 671 2.81 18.54 -11.86
C ARG A 671 2.44 17.10 -11.55
N GLU A 672 2.79 16.62 -10.35
CA GLU A 672 2.48 15.26 -9.94
C GLU A 672 0.97 15.05 -9.76
N ALA A 673 0.25 16.03 -9.18
CA ALA A 673 -1.20 15.96 -9.03
C ALA A 673 -1.92 15.99 -10.39
N ALA A 674 -1.44 16.76 -11.36
CA ALA A 674 -1.96 16.76 -12.73
C ALA A 674 -1.75 15.40 -13.42
N LEU A 675 -0.56 14.81 -13.27
CA LEU A 675 -0.27 13.46 -13.76
C LEU A 675 -1.19 12.41 -13.10
N GLY A 676 -1.40 12.51 -11.78
CA GLY A 676 -2.31 11.63 -11.04
C GLY A 676 -3.75 11.69 -11.57
N ASN A 677 -4.24 12.88 -11.92
CA ASN A 677 -5.57 13.06 -12.52
C ASN A 677 -5.69 12.45 -13.91
N LEU A 678 -4.66 12.61 -14.76
CA LEU A 678 -4.62 12.01 -16.10
C LEU A 678 -4.69 10.48 -16.03
N ILE A 679 -3.94 9.88 -15.12
CA ILE A 679 -3.93 8.42 -14.89
C ILE A 679 -5.27 7.96 -14.30
N ALA A 680 -5.80 8.66 -13.30
CA ALA A 680 -6.98 8.22 -12.56
C ALA A 680 -8.29 8.35 -13.35
N TYR A 681 -8.48 9.44 -14.10
CA TYR A 681 -9.80 9.81 -14.62
C TYR A 681 -9.91 9.89 -16.15
N PHE A 682 -8.79 9.84 -16.88
CA PHE A 682 -8.78 9.96 -18.34
C PHE A 682 -8.39 8.64 -19.03
N ASP A 683 -7.27 8.04 -18.65
CA ASP A 683 -6.84 6.75 -19.18
C ASP A 683 -5.96 5.97 -18.19
N PRO A 684 -6.54 5.02 -17.45
CA PRO A 684 -5.78 4.14 -16.54
C PRO A 684 -4.72 3.29 -17.24
N ASN A 685 -4.85 3.04 -18.56
CA ASN A 685 -3.89 2.22 -19.29
C ASN A 685 -2.57 2.96 -19.59
N ILE A 686 -2.49 4.27 -19.31
CA ILE A 686 -1.25 5.03 -19.40
C ILE A 686 -0.16 4.39 -18.54
N VAL A 687 -0.53 3.70 -17.45
CA VAL A 687 0.39 2.94 -16.56
C VAL A 687 1.32 1.99 -17.34
N ASN A 688 0.88 1.48 -18.49
CA ASN A 688 1.67 0.58 -19.33
C ASN A 688 2.61 1.29 -20.31
N ARG A 689 2.46 2.61 -20.50
CA ARG A 689 3.27 3.43 -21.41
C ARG A 689 4.43 4.09 -20.65
N LYS A 690 5.56 3.40 -20.57
CA LYS A 690 6.78 3.86 -19.89
C LYS A 690 7.23 5.27 -20.29
N GLU A 691 7.10 5.60 -21.58
CA GLU A 691 7.45 6.91 -22.16
C GLU A 691 6.70 8.10 -21.53
N LEU A 692 5.53 7.85 -20.92
CA LEU A 692 4.69 8.86 -20.28
C LEU A 692 4.79 8.86 -18.76
N ILE A 693 5.54 7.92 -18.16
CA ILE A 693 5.53 7.66 -16.71
C ILE A 693 6.91 7.69 -16.08
N ASP A 694 7.93 7.19 -16.78
CA ASP A 694 9.25 6.91 -16.20
C ASP A 694 10.16 8.16 -16.14
N ILE A 695 9.69 9.32 -16.64
CA ILE A 695 10.50 10.56 -16.64
C ILE A 695 10.29 11.32 -15.32
N PRO A 696 11.37 11.59 -14.55
CA PRO A 696 11.25 12.25 -13.26
C PRO A 696 10.79 13.70 -13.46
N LEU A 697 9.59 14.01 -12.93
CA LEU A 697 8.98 15.34 -12.93
C LEU A 697 9.86 16.42 -12.27
N THR A 698 11.00 16.08 -11.67
CA THR A 698 11.93 17.04 -11.08
C THR A 698 12.85 17.73 -12.09
N GLN A 699 13.14 17.11 -13.25
CA GLN A 699 14.14 17.58 -14.21
C GLN A 699 13.56 18.50 -15.30
N ARG A 700 12.85 19.57 -14.92
CA ARG A 700 12.11 20.43 -15.87
C ARG A 700 12.97 20.99 -17.01
N ASP A 701 14.22 21.34 -16.71
CA ASP A 701 15.08 22.07 -17.65
C ASP A 701 15.91 21.11 -18.55
N ALA A 702 15.82 19.80 -18.32
CA ALA A 702 16.51 18.80 -19.13
C ALA A 702 15.84 18.65 -20.51
N GLU A 703 16.63 18.37 -21.54
CA GLU A 703 16.12 18.12 -22.89
C GLU A 703 15.18 16.91 -22.95
N THR A 704 15.47 15.89 -22.13
CA THR A 704 14.61 14.71 -21.94
C THR A 704 13.20 15.08 -21.46
N TYR A 705 13.05 16.14 -20.68
CA TYR A 705 11.74 16.64 -20.23
C TYR A 705 10.93 17.30 -21.34
N LYS A 706 11.60 17.92 -22.32
CA LYS A 706 10.91 18.45 -23.50
C LYS A 706 10.34 17.32 -24.35
N THR A 707 11.10 16.22 -24.51
CA THR A 707 10.61 15.00 -25.17
C THR A 707 9.44 14.38 -24.41
N TYR A 708 9.49 14.36 -23.08
CA TYR A 708 8.36 13.92 -22.24
C TYR A 708 7.08 14.72 -22.52
N LEU A 709 7.16 16.05 -22.52
CA LEU A 709 6.00 16.91 -22.82
C LEU A 709 5.51 16.72 -24.26
N ALA A 710 6.41 16.49 -25.22
CA ALA A 710 6.03 16.18 -26.60
C ALA A 710 5.26 14.86 -26.70
N ASN A 711 5.65 13.84 -25.95
CA ASN A 711 4.92 12.56 -25.87
C ASN A 711 3.51 12.76 -25.27
N TRP A 712 3.37 13.60 -24.25
CA TRP A 712 2.06 13.95 -23.69
C TRP A 712 1.19 14.73 -24.66
N ASN A 713 1.76 15.64 -25.46
CA ASN A 713 1.02 16.34 -26.52
C ASN A 713 0.56 15.37 -27.61
N LYS A 714 1.40 14.40 -27.99
CA LYS A 714 1.01 13.34 -28.93
C LYS A 714 -0.15 12.50 -28.38
N TRP A 715 -0.07 12.10 -27.11
CA TRP A 715 -1.17 11.41 -26.43
C TRP A 715 -2.44 12.25 -26.38
N LEU A 716 -2.34 13.57 -26.16
CA LEU A 716 -3.50 14.47 -26.14
C LEU A 716 -4.23 14.49 -27.48
N GLU A 717 -3.51 14.49 -28.60
CA GLU A 717 -4.11 14.40 -29.95
C GLU A 717 -4.79 13.04 -30.18
N GLU A 718 -4.14 11.94 -29.78
CA GLU A 718 -4.75 10.60 -29.81
C GLU A 718 -6.03 10.56 -28.97
N PHE A 719 -6.00 11.15 -27.77
CA PHE A 719 -7.14 11.20 -26.86
C PHE A 719 -8.30 12.01 -27.42
N LYS A 720 -8.04 13.21 -27.96
CA LYS A 720 -9.04 14.07 -28.62
C LYS A 720 -9.70 13.35 -29.80
N SER A 721 -8.91 12.64 -30.60
CA SER A 721 -9.44 11.82 -31.70
C SER A 721 -10.33 10.68 -31.19
N SER A 722 -9.95 10.01 -30.09
CA SER A 722 -10.74 8.91 -29.49
C SER A 722 -12.09 9.35 -28.93
N LEU A 723 -12.20 10.60 -28.46
CA LEU A 723 -13.46 11.20 -28.01
C LEU A 723 -14.40 11.47 -29.19
N GLN A 724 -13.86 11.91 -30.33
CA GLN A 724 -14.64 12.16 -31.54
C GLN A 724 -15.11 10.86 -32.22
N SER A 725 -14.35 9.76 -32.10
CA SER A 725 -14.69 8.46 -32.69
C SER A 725 -15.66 7.62 -31.85
N SER A 726 -16.01 8.03 -30.63
CA SER A 726 -16.94 7.32 -29.77
C SER A 726 -18.37 7.83 -30.01
N PRO A 727 -19.27 7.09 -30.71
CA PRO A 727 -20.65 7.54 -30.85
C PRO A 727 -21.34 7.54 -29.47
N PRO A 728 -22.28 8.46 -29.22
CA PRO A 728 -23.04 8.47 -27.97
C PRO A 728 -23.85 7.18 -27.89
N LYS A 729 -23.50 6.28 -26.96
CA LYS A 729 -24.41 5.22 -26.54
C LYS A 729 -25.54 5.90 -25.77
N GLN A 730 -26.71 5.96 -26.42
CA GLN A 730 -27.99 6.34 -25.81
C GLN A 730 -28.44 5.30 -24.79
#